data_AF-A0AAW8I7I7-F1
#
_entry.id   AF-A0AAW8I7I7-F1
#
_cell.length_a   1.000
_cell.length_b   1.000
_cell.length_c   1.000
_cell.angle_alpha   90.00
_cell.angle_beta   90.00
_cell.angle_gamma   90.00
#
_symmetry.space_group_name_H-M   'P 1'
#
loop_
_entity.id
_entity.type
_entity.pdbx_description
1 polymer ?
#
loop_
_entity_poly.entity_id
_entity_poly.type
_entity_poly.pdbx_seq_one_letter_code
_entity_poly.pdbx_strand_id
1 'polypeptide(L)'
;MSFVIAVPEALTMAASDLANIGSTINAANAAAALPTTGVVAAAADEVSAAVAALFGSYAQSYQAFGAQLSAFHAQFVQSLTNGARSYVVAEATSAAPLQDLLGVVNAPAQALLGRPLIGNGANGADGTGAPGGPGGLLLGNGGNGGSGAPGQPGGAGGDAGLIGNGGTGGKGGDGLVGSGAAGGVGGRGGWLLGNGGTGGAGGAAGATLVGGTGGVGGATGLIGSGGFGGAGGAAAGVGTTGGVGGSGGVGGVFGNGGFGGAGGLGAAGGVGGAASYFGTGGGGGVGGDGAPGGDGGAGPLLIGNGGVGGLGGAGAAGGNGGAGGMLLGDGGAGGQGGPAVAGVLGGMPGAGGNGGNANWFGSGGAGGQGGTGLAGTNGVNPGSIANPNTGANGTDNSGNGNQTGGNGGPGPAGGVGEAGGVGGQGGLGESLDGNDGTGGKGGAGGTAGTDGGAGGAGGAGGIGETDGSAGGVATGGEGGDGATGGVDGGVGGAGGKGGQGHNTGVGDAFGGDGGIGGDGNGALGAAGGNGGTGGAGGNGGRGGMLIGNGGAGGAGGTGGTGGGGAAGFAGGVGGAGGEGLTDGAGTAEGGTGGLGGLGGVGGTGGMGGSGGVGGNDGAAGSLIGLGGGGGAGGVGGTGGIGGIGGAGGNGGAGGAGTTTGGGATIGGGGGTGGVGGAGGTGGTGGAGGTTGGSGGAGGLIGWAGAAGGTGAGGTGGQGGLGGPVSYTHL
;
A
#
# COMPACT_ATOMS: atom_id res chain seq x y z
N MET A 1 -45.50 -6.38 32.51
CA MET A 1 -45.65 -7.16 31.26
C MET A 1 -44.27 -7.26 30.62
N SER A 2 -43.76 -8.45 30.33
CA SER A 2 -42.48 -8.62 29.64
C SER A 2 -42.68 -8.28 28.16
N PHE A 3 -41.93 -7.31 27.63
CA PHE A 3 -41.93 -7.03 26.19
C PHE A 3 -41.24 -8.19 25.47
N VAL A 4 -41.94 -8.83 24.56
CA VAL A 4 -41.38 -9.83 23.65
C VAL A 4 -40.94 -9.09 22.40
N ILE A 5 -39.66 -9.18 22.04
CA ILE A 5 -39.10 -8.66 20.79
C ILE A 5 -38.91 -9.85 19.86
N ALA A 6 -39.57 -9.85 18.70
CA ALA A 6 -39.36 -10.81 17.63
C ALA A 6 -38.89 -10.05 16.37
N VAL A 7 -38.03 -10.67 15.57
CA VAL A 7 -37.58 -10.15 14.27
C VAL A 7 -38.06 -11.13 13.20
N PRO A 8 -39.28 -10.97 12.65
CA PRO A 8 -39.88 -11.95 11.74
C PRO A 8 -39.04 -12.22 10.49
N GLU A 9 -38.32 -11.22 9.98
CA GLU A 9 -37.43 -11.32 8.82
C GLU A 9 -36.23 -12.24 9.09
N ALA A 10 -35.67 -12.21 10.30
CA ALA A 10 -34.58 -13.11 10.67
C ALA A 10 -35.07 -14.57 10.77
N LEU A 11 -36.31 -14.77 11.22
CA LEU A 11 -36.92 -16.09 11.35
C LEU A 11 -37.30 -16.71 9.99
N THR A 12 -37.75 -15.90 9.02
CA THR A 12 -38.05 -16.38 7.66
C THR A 12 -36.78 -16.70 6.88
N MET A 13 -35.71 -15.92 7.04
CA MET A 13 -34.40 -16.26 6.47
C MET A 13 -33.87 -17.58 7.05
N ALA A 14 -33.89 -17.74 8.38
CA ALA A 14 -33.47 -18.97 9.02
C ALA A 14 -34.30 -20.20 8.57
N ALA A 15 -35.61 -20.05 8.37
CA ALA A 15 -36.45 -21.13 7.84
C ALA A 15 -36.07 -21.53 6.40
N SER A 16 -35.71 -20.54 5.56
CA SER A 16 -35.23 -20.79 4.19
C SER A 16 -33.87 -21.48 4.17
N ASP A 17 -32.94 -21.05 5.03
CA ASP A 17 -31.63 -21.68 5.16
C ASP A 17 -31.76 -23.13 5.65
N LEU A 18 -32.61 -23.38 6.64
CA LEU A 18 -32.90 -24.74 7.09
C LEU A 18 -33.56 -25.58 5.99
N ALA A 19 -34.46 -25.02 5.18
CA ALA A 19 -35.05 -25.75 4.05
C ALA A 19 -33.98 -26.18 3.03
N ASN A 20 -33.02 -25.30 2.72
CA ASN A 20 -31.88 -25.57 1.85
C ASN A 20 -30.97 -26.66 2.43
N ILE A 21 -30.64 -26.59 3.72
CA ILE A 21 -29.89 -27.64 4.43
C ILE A 21 -30.62 -28.99 4.36
N GLY A 22 -31.94 -29.01 4.60
CA GLY A 22 -32.75 -30.22 4.48
C GLY A 22 -32.73 -30.81 3.07
N SER A 23 -32.81 -29.98 2.03
CA SER A 23 -32.73 -30.40 0.63
C SER A 23 -31.37 -31.03 0.30
N THR A 24 -30.28 -30.38 0.68
CA THR A 24 -28.91 -30.88 0.42
C THR A 24 -28.63 -32.20 1.13
N ILE A 25 -29.04 -32.35 2.40
CA ILE A 25 -28.88 -33.60 3.15
C ILE A 25 -29.71 -34.73 2.52
N ASN A 26 -30.96 -34.45 2.11
CA ASN A 26 -31.80 -35.44 1.45
C ASN A 26 -31.20 -35.90 0.10
N ALA A 27 -30.67 -34.97 -0.69
CA ALA A 27 -30.00 -35.29 -1.95
C ALA A 27 -28.74 -36.15 -1.74
N ALA A 28 -27.93 -35.83 -0.73
CA ALA A 28 -26.75 -36.61 -0.38
C ALA A 28 -27.10 -38.02 0.13
N ASN A 29 -28.10 -38.14 1.01
CA ASN A 29 -28.57 -39.43 1.52
C ASN A 29 -29.16 -40.31 0.41
N ALA A 30 -29.87 -39.71 -0.56
CA ALA A 30 -30.39 -40.41 -1.72
C ALA A 30 -29.27 -40.90 -2.66
N ALA A 31 -28.26 -40.06 -2.92
CA ALA A 31 -27.10 -40.43 -3.76
C ALA A 31 -26.26 -41.55 -3.12
N ALA A 32 -26.12 -41.55 -1.78
CA ALA A 32 -25.37 -42.55 -1.04
C ALA A 32 -26.14 -43.88 -0.86
N ALA A 33 -27.45 -43.92 -1.15
CA ALA A 33 -28.29 -45.08 -0.88
C ALA A 33 -27.83 -46.33 -1.63
N LEU A 34 -27.62 -46.25 -2.95
CA LEU A 34 -27.22 -47.40 -3.77
C LEU A 34 -25.78 -47.88 -3.48
N PRO A 35 -24.76 -46.99 -3.40
CA PRO A 35 -23.40 -47.43 -3.10
C PRO A 35 -23.24 -48.11 -1.73
N THR A 36 -24.04 -47.70 -0.73
CA THR A 36 -23.92 -48.23 0.64
C THR A 36 -24.78 -49.47 0.88
N THR A 37 -25.90 -49.62 0.18
CA THR A 37 -26.75 -50.82 0.26
C THR A 37 -26.32 -51.93 -0.70
N GLY A 38 -25.58 -51.57 -1.76
CA GLY A 38 -25.10 -52.48 -2.80
C GLY A 38 -23.68 -53.02 -2.58
N VAL A 39 -23.15 -52.99 -1.36
CA VAL A 39 -21.81 -53.53 -1.06
C VAL A 39 -21.79 -55.03 -1.32
N VAL A 40 -20.87 -55.46 -2.19
CA VAL A 40 -20.70 -56.87 -2.57
C VAL A 40 -19.60 -57.51 -1.71
N ALA A 41 -19.72 -58.80 -1.45
CA ALA A 41 -18.69 -59.58 -0.77
C ALA A 41 -17.34 -59.48 -1.51
N ALA A 42 -16.26 -59.22 -0.77
CA ALA A 42 -14.92 -59.06 -1.36
C ALA A 42 -14.34 -60.38 -1.93
N ALA A 43 -14.76 -61.51 -1.38
CA ALA A 43 -14.46 -62.85 -1.87
C ALA A 43 -15.66 -63.79 -1.64
N ALA A 44 -15.60 -65.01 -2.18
CA ALA A 44 -16.69 -65.98 -2.12
C ALA A 44 -16.86 -66.68 -0.75
N ASP A 45 -16.13 -66.24 0.27
CA ASP A 45 -16.18 -66.80 1.62
C ASP A 45 -17.35 -66.22 2.44
N GLU A 46 -17.76 -66.98 3.44
CA GLU A 46 -18.90 -66.66 4.29
C GLU A 46 -18.66 -65.43 5.17
N VAL A 47 -17.40 -65.09 5.50
CA VAL A 47 -17.07 -63.89 6.29
C VAL A 47 -17.28 -62.65 5.44
N SER A 48 -16.80 -62.64 4.20
CA SER A 48 -17.03 -61.57 3.22
C SER A 48 -18.52 -61.36 2.92
N ALA A 49 -19.28 -62.44 2.79
CA ALA A 49 -20.73 -62.38 2.60
C ALA A 49 -21.47 -61.83 3.83
N ALA A 50 -21.09 -62.26 5.04
CA ALA A 50 -21.69 -61.78 6.29
C ALA A 50 -21.39 -60.30 6.54
N VAL A 51 -20.17 -59.85 6.25
CA VAL A 51 -19.75 -58.45 6.37
C VAL A 51 -20.51 -57.56 5.37
N ALA A 52 -20.65 -57.99 4.11
CA ALA A 52 -21.45 -57.29 3.10
C ALA A 52 -22.94 -57.18 3.52
N ALA A 53 -23.52 -58.26 4.06
CA ALA A 53 -24.89 -58.26 4.57
C ALA A 53 -25.08 -57.34 5.79
N LEU A 54 -24.09 -57.28 6.69
CA LEU A 54 -24.10 -56.36 7.84
C LEU A 54 -24.12 -54.90 7.37
N PHE A 55 -23.25 -54.54 6.43
CA PHE A 55 -23.21 -53.18 5.86
C PHE A 55 -24.51 -52.84 5.12
N GLY A 56 -25.08 -53.78 4.37
CA GLY A 56 -26.37 -53.59 3.69
C GLY A 56 -27.53 -53.35 4.66
N SER A 57 -27.61 -54.13 5.75
CA SER A 57 -28.63 -53.96 6.80
C SER A 57 -28.48 -52.64 7.58
N TYR A 58 -27.24 -52.26 7.90
CA TYR A 58 -26.95 -50.99 8.56
C TYR A 58 -27.32 -49.79 7.67
N ALA A 59 -26.99 -49.85 6.38
CA ALA A 59 -27.34 -48.83 5.41
C ALA A 59 -28.87 -48.68 5.25
N GLN A 60 -29.63 -49.78 5.22
CA GLN A 60 -31.09 -49.73 5.19
C GLN A 60 -31.69 -49.09 6.46
N SER A 61 -31.13 -49.40 7.63
CA SER A 61 -31.55 -48.79 8.90
C SER A 61 -31.25 -47.28 8.93
N TYR A 62 -30.10 -46.88 8.40
CA TYR A 62 -29.71 -45.47 8.25
C TYR A 62 -30.66 -44.71 7.30
N GLN A 63 -31.06 -45.31 6.18
CA GLN A 63 -32.04 -44.71 5.25
C GLN A 63 -33.41 -44.53 5.89
N ALA A 64 -33.89 -45.51 6.68
CA ALA A 64 -35.16 -45.42 7.40
C ALA A 64 -35.13 -44.30 8.47
N PHE A 65 -34.03 -44.17 9.20
CA PHE A 65 -33.83 -43.08 10.16
C PHE A 65 -33.74 -41.71 9.47
N GLY A 66 -33.02 -41.62 8.35
CA GLY A 66 -32.91 -40.41 7.54
C GLY A 66 -34.26 -39.90 7.05
N ALA A 67 -35.18 -40.81 6.67
CA ALA A 67 -36.54 -40.45 6.29
C ALA A 67 -37.35 -39.86 7.46
N GLN A 68 -37.22 -40.42 8.67
CA GLN A 68 -37.88 -39.89 9.87
C GLN A 68 -37.34 -38.51 10.25
N LEU A 69 -36.02 -38.31 10.19
CA LEU A 69 -35.39 -37.02 10.46
C LEU A 69 -35.81 -35.95 9.44
N SER A 70 -35.91 -36.34 8.16
CA SER A 70 -36.40 -35.46 7.08
C SER A 70 -37.83 -34.98 7.32
N ALA A 71 -38.72 -35.87 7.78
CA ALA A 71 -40.10 -35.52 8.12
C ALA A 71 -40.18 -34.56 9.33
N PHE A 72 -39.38 -34.81 10.38
CA PHE A 72 -39.27 -33.92 11.52
C PHE A 72 -38.74 -32.54 11.11
N HIS A 73 -37.67 -32.51 10.30
CA HIS A 73 -37.07 -31.27 9.80
C HIS A 73 -38.06 -30.44 8.98
N ALA A 74 -38.86 -31.09 8.12
CA ALA A 74 -39.92 -30.42 7.37
C ALA A 74 -40.98 -29.80 8.30
N GLN A 75 -41.41 -30.51 9.35
CA GLN A 75 -42.35 -30.00 10.35
C GLN A 75 -41.78 -28.84 11.17
N PHE A 76 -40.49 -28.89 11.49
CA PHE A 76 -39.79 -27.82 12.20
C PHE A 76 -39.73 -26.54 11.36
N VAL A 77 -39.29 -26.63 10.10
CA VAL A 77 -39.26 -25.50 9.15
C VAL A 77 -40.65 -24.92 8.95
N GLN A 78 -41.67 -25.78 8.81
CA GLN A 78 -43.06 -25.35 8.67
C GLN A 78 -43.56 -24.61 9.92
N SER A 79 -43.25 -25.11 11.12
CA SER A 79 -43.63 -24.48 12.38
C SER A 79 -42.95 -23.13 12.58
N LEU A 80 -41.66 -23.02 12.23
CA LEU A 80 -40.90 -21.78 12.26
C LEU A 80 -41.48 -20.73 11.28
N THR A 81 -41.83 -21.17 10.07
CA THR A 81 -42.48 -20.32 9.05
C THR A 81 -43.84 -19.82 9.54
N ASN A 82 -44.64 -20.68 10.18
CA ASN A 82 -45.95 -20.31 10.73
C ASN A 82 -45.83 -19.40 11.96
N GLY A 83 -44.81 -19.61 12.79
CA GLY A 83 -44.48 -18.73 13.92
C GLY A 83 -44.13 -17.32 13.45
N ALA A 84 -43.23 -17.19 12.47
CA ALA A 84 -42.87 -15.91 11.86
C ALA A 84 -44.08 -15.19 11.25
N ARG A 85 -44.94 -15.90 10.50
CA ARG A 85 -46.19 -15.36 9.94
C ARG A 85 -47.15 -14.86 11.01
N SER A 86 -47.22 -15.53 12.16
CA SER A 86 -48.11 -15.13 13.26
C SER A 86 -47.68 -13.78 13.85
N TYR A 87 -46.37 -13.53 13.94
CA TYR A 87 -45.85 -12.22 14.37
C TYR A 87 -46.11 -11.12 13.34
N VAL A 88 -45.89 -11.39 12.04
CA VAL A 88 -46.21 -10.44 10.95
C VAL A 88 -47.70 -10.09 10.93
N VAL A 89 -48.59 -11.08 11.09
CA VAL A 89 -50.04 -10.85 11.13
C VAL A 89 -50.46 -10.11 12.40
N ALA A 90 -49.82 -10.39 13.54
CA ALA A 90 -50.08 -9.66 14.78
C ALA A 90 -49.70 -8.17 14.65
N GLU A 91 -48.57 -7.87 14.01
CA GLU A 91 -48.16 -6.50 13.70
C GLU A 91 -49.11 -5.82 12.72
N ALA A 92 -49.48 -6.51 11.62
CA ALA A 92 -50.42 -5.99 10.62
C ALA A 92 -51.81 -5.72 11.21
N THR A 93 -52.31 -6.61 12.07
CA THR A 93 -53.62 -6.47 12.73
C THR A 93 -53.59 -5.34 13.75
N SER A 94 -52.47 -5.15 14.45
CA SER A 94 -52.28 -4.05 15.39
C SER A 94 -52.18 -2.68 14.68
N ALA A 95 -51.71 -2.66 13.43
CA ALA A 95 -51.61 -1.46 12.60
C ALA A 95 -52.87 -1.14 11.78
N ALA A 96 -53.71 -2.13 11.45
CA ALA A 96 -54.86 -1.97 10.54
C ALA A 96 -55.84 -0.85 10.95
N PRO A 97 -56.25 -0.70 12.23
CA PRO A 97 -57.15 0.39 12.63
C PRO A 97 -56.56 1.80 12.41
N LEU A 98 -55.23 1.93 12.49
CA LEU A 98 -54.55 3.21 12.24
C LEU A 98 -54.49 3.53 10.74
N GLN A 99 -54.36 2.51 9.89
CA GLN A 99 -54.37 2.68 8.42
C GLN A 99 -55.75 3.09 7.91
N ASP A 100 -56.82 2.50 8.43
CA ASP A 100 -58.19 2.87 8.07
C ASP A 100 -58.51 4.33 8.44
N LEU A 101 -58.09 4.76 9.63
CA LEU A 101 -58.27 6.15 10.07
C LEU A 101 -57.49 7.12 9.19
N LEU A 102 -56.24 6.80 8.83
CA LEU A 102 -55.45 7.60 7.89
C LEU A 102 -56.13 7.66 6.51
N GLY A 103 -56.69 6.54 6.04
CA GLY A 103 -57.46 6.48 4.80
C GLY A 103 -58.66 7.43 4.80
N VAL A 104 -59.45 7.43 5.88
CA VAL A 104 -60.62 8.33 6.04
C VAL A 104 -60.18 9.80 6.06
N VAL A 105 -59.13 10.15 6.80
CA VAL A 105 -58.61 11.52 6.88
C VAL A 105 -58.07 11.98 5.51
N ASN A 106 -57.45 11.08 4.75
CA ASN A 106 -56.85 11.41 3.47
C ASN A 106 -57.84 11.40 2.29
N ALA A 107 -58.95 10.66 2.38
CA ALA A 107 -59.87 10.46 1.26
C ALA A 107 -60.34 11.75 0.58
N PRO A 108 -60.73 12.83 1.31
CA PRO A 108 -61.11 14.08 0.67
C PRO A 108 -59.95 14.75 -0.08
N ALA A 109 -58.77 14.81 0.53
CA ALA A 109 -57.59 15.43 -0.08
C ALA A 109 -57.09 14.63 -1.30
N GLN A 110 -57.09 13.29 -1.20
CA GLN A 110 -56.73 12.40 -2.30
C GLN A 110 -57.69 12.56 -3.48
N ALA A 111 -58.99 12.74 -3.24
CA ALA A 111 -60.00 12.94 -4.28
C ALA A 111 -59.92 14.34 -4.93
N LEU A 112 -59.65 15.40 -4.16
CA LEU A 112 -59.66 16.78 -4.67
C LEU A 112 -58.30 17.23 -5.24
N LEU A 113 -57.21 16.80 -4.62
CA LEU A 113 -55.85 17.32 -4.88
C LEU A 113 -54.89 16.23 -5.38
N GLY A 114 -55.37 14.98 -5.51
CA GLY A 114 -54.57 13.85 -5.97
C GLY A 114 -53.45 13.44 -5.01
N ARG A 115 -53.49 13.92 -3.76
CA ARG A 115 -52.39 13.76 -2.79
C ARG A 115 -52.93 13.64 -1.37
N PRO A 116 -52.36 12.75 -0.53
CA PRO A 116 -52.85 12.58 0.85
C PRO A 116 -52.60 13.85 1.65
N LEU A 117 -53.40 14.08 2.68
CA LEU A 117 -53.19 15.17 3.62
C LEU A 117 -52.04 14.85 4.58
N ILE A 118 -52.01 13.61 5.08
CA ILE A 118 -51.05 13.08 6.03
C ILE A 118 -50.54 11.73 5.54
N GLY A 119 -49.23 11.55 5.49
CA GLY A 119 -48.61 10.28 5.11
C GLY A 119 -47.31 10.49 4.35
N ASN A 120 -46.39 9.55 4.48
CA ASN A 120 -45.15 9.60 3.72
C ASN A 120 -45.41 9.27 2.25
N GLY A 121 -44.55 9.79 1.37
CA GLY A 121 -44.53 9.42 -0.03
C GLY A 121 -44.08 7.97 -0.21
N ALA A 122 -44.62 7.30 -1.24
CA ALA A 122 -44.20 5.96 -1.59
C ALA A 122 -42.76 5.96 -2.11
N ASN A 123 -41.93 5.01 -1.68
CA ASN A 123 -40.59 4.87 -2.23
C ASN A 123 -40.67 4.39 -3.70
N GLY A 124 -39.77 4.88 -4.53
CA GLY A 124 -39.54 4.31 -5.86
C GLY A 124 -39.03 2.88 -5.75
N ALA A 125 -39.39 2.03 -6.71
CA ALA A 125 -38.94 0.65 -6.73
C ALA A 125 -37.43 0.56 -7.02
N ASP A 126 -36.70 -0.21 -6.22
CA ASP A 126 -35.27 -0.43 -6.42
C ASP A 126 -34.97 -1.16 -7.74
N GLY A 127 -33.81 -0.85 -8.31
CA GLY A 127 -33.38 -1.37 -9.61
C GLY A 127 -34.18 -0.85 -10.80
N THR A 128 -35.02 0.18 -10.64
CA THR A 128 -35.82 0.75 -11.74
C THR A 128 -35.49 2.21 -12.06
N GLY A 129 -34.84 2.92 -11.14
CA GLY A 129 -34.67 4.37 -11.20
C GLY A 129 -35.98 5.15 -11.00
N ALA A 130 -37.04 4.50 -10.50
CA ALA A 130 -38.32 5.16 -10.30
C ALA A 130 -38.22 6.28 -9.23
N PRO A 131 -38.86 7.44 -9.46
CA PRO A 131 -38.87 8.52 -8.47
C PRO A 131 -39.68 8.12 -7.22
N GLY A 132 -39.29 8.68 -6.09
CA GLY A 132 -40.08 8.65 -4.86
C GLY A 132 -41.33 9.53 -5.02
N GLY A 133 -42.46 9.04 -4.51
CA GLY A 133 -43.71 9.79 -4.47
C GLY A 133 -43.62 10.97 -3.50
N PRO A 134 -44.42 12.03 -3.72
CA PRO A 134 -44.49 13.16 -2.80
C PRO A 134 -45.12 12.76 -1.47
N GLY A 135 -44.66 13.39 -0.38
CA GLY A 135 -45.29 13.31 0.92
C GLY A 135 -46.66 14.00 0.97
N GLY A 136 -47.39 13.73 2.05
CA GLY A 136 -48.68 14.35 2.33
C GLY A 136 -48.59 15.88 2.37
N LEU A 137 -49.70 16.54 2.05
CA LEU A 137 -49.77 18.00 1.94
C LEU A 137 -49.42 18.71 3.25
N LEU A 138 -49.84 18.18 4.40
CA LEU A 138 -49.60 18.78 5.72
C LEU A 138 -48.45 18.12 6.47
N LEU A 139 -48.46 16.79 6.57
CA LEU A 139 -47.47 16.04 7.32
C LEU A 139 -47.07 14.78 6.54
N GLY A 140 -45.78 14.67 6.24
CA GLY A 140 -45.25 13.48 5.60
C GLY A 140 -43.91 13.75 4.94
N ASN A 141 -43.00 12.80 5.11
CA ASN A 141 -41.75 12.82 4.38
C ASN A 141 -41.99 12.45 2.92
N GLY A 142 -41.17 12.95 2.01
CA GLY A 142 -41.13 12.43 0.65
C GLY A 142 -40.61 10.99 0.61
N GLY A 143 -41.05 10.21 -0.38
CA GLY A 143 -40.55 8.85 -0.60
C GLY A 143 -39.12 8.85 -1.14
N ASN A 144 -38.34 7.83 -0.83
CA ASN A 144 -36.99 7.68 -1.39
C ASN A 144 -37.08 7.33 -2.88
N GLY A 145 -36.18 7.86 -3.70
CA GLY A 145 -36.01 7.42 -5.08
C GLY A 145 -35.45 6.01 -5.15
N GLY A 146 -35.96 5.19 -6.06
CA GLY A 146 -35.47 3.83 -6.28
C GLY A 146 -34.08 3.85 -6.92
N SER A 147 -33.24 2.89 -6.56
CA SER A 147 -31.95 2.69 -7.23
C SER A 147 -32.13 2.40 -8.73
N GLY A 148 -31.17 2.82 -9.56
CA GLY A 148 -31.17 2.55 -11.01
C GLY A 148 -30.80 1.11 -11.35
N ALA A 149 -31.42 0.54 -12.39
CA ALA A 149 -30.90 -0.66 -13.07
C ALA A 149 -29.49 -0.40 -13.63
N PRO A 150 -28.68 -1.43 -13.96
CA PRO A 150 -27.37 -1.21 -14.57
C PRO A 150 -27.39 -0.20 -15.72
N GLY A 151 -26.56 0.84 -15.64
CA GLY A 151 -26.50 1.95 -16.60
C GLY A 151 -27.68 2.94 -16.59
N GLN A 152 -28.66 2.79 -15.71
CA GLN A 152 -29.80 3.72 -15.54
C GLN A 152 -29.63 4.63 -14.33
N PRO A 153 -30.06 5.91 -14.41
CA PRO A 153 -29.93 6.84 -13.29
C PRO A 153 -30.77 6.39 -12.09
N GLY A 154 -30.36 6.84 -10.91
CA GLY A 154 -31.17 6.69 -9.70
C GLY A 154 -32.38 7.61 -9.74
N GLY A 155 -33.49 7.16 -9.16
CA GLY A 155 -34.72 7.95 -9.09
C GLY A 155 -34.56 9.17 -8.19
N ALA A 156 -35.24 10.26 -8.53
CA ALA A 156 -35.30 11.41 -7.62
C ALA A 156 -36.04 11.06 -6.33
N GLY A 157 -35.60 11.62 -5.20
CA GLY A 157 -36.37 11.60 -3.96
C GLY A 157 -37.63 12.45 -4.09
N GLY A 158 -38.72 12.02 -3.44
CA GLY A 158 -39.97 12.75 -3.40
C GLY A 158 -39.90 14.00 -2.54
N ASP A 159 -40.65 15.03 -2.90
CA ASP A 159 -40.76 16.24 -2.10
C ASP A 159 -41.73 16.04 -0.91
N ALA A 160 -41.43 16.66 0.22
CA ALA A 160 -42.39 16.79 1.32
C ALA A 160 -43.41 17.93 1.07
N GLY A 161 -44.51 17.94 1.83
CA GLY A 161 -45.52 19.00 1.79
C GLY A 161 -45.18 20.19 2.70
N LEU A 162 -46.01 20.43 3.71
CA LEU A 162 -45.82 21.52 4.67
C LEU A 162 -44.78 21.17 5.75
N ILE A 163 -44.95 20.01 6.39
CA ILE A 163 -44.04 19.46 7.41
C ILE A 163 -43.56 18.08 6.98
N GLY A 164 -42.25 17.89 6.90
CA GLY A 164 -41.64 16.62 6.55
C GLY A 164 -40.30 16.81 5.85
N ASN A 165 -39.46 15.78 5.90
CA ASN A 165 -38.18 15.77 5.20
C ASN A 165 -38.37 15.31 3.76
N GLY A 166 -37.56 15.85 2.85
CA GLY A 166 -37.50 15.34 1.48
C GLY A 166 -36.94 13.91 1.45
N GLY A 167 -37.40 13.12 0.48
CA GLY A 167 -36.91 11.76 0.28
C GLY A 167 -35.48 11.73 -0.24
N THR A 168 -34.73 10.68 0.06
CA THR A 168 -33.38 10.53 -0.48
C THR A 168 -33.41 10.19 -1.97
N GLY A 169 -32.48 10.71 -2.77
CA GLY A 169 -32.29 10.28 -4.15
C GLY A 169 -31.76 8.84 -4.21
N GLY A 170 -32.19 8.09 -5.22
CA GLY A 170 -31.75 6.72 -5.46
C GLY A 170 -30.31 6.67 -5.98
N LYS A 171 -29.57 5.59 -5.69
CA LYS A 171 -28.24 5.38 -6.27
C LYS A 171 -28.35 5.16 -7.79
N GLY A 172 -27.42 5.73 -8.57
CA GLY A 172 -27.27 5.41 -9.98
C GLY A 172 -26.86 3.97 -10.21
N GLY A 173 -27.40 3.32 -11.23
CA GLY A 173 -27.05 1.94 -11.55
C GLY A 173 -25.61 1.82 -12.04
N ASP A 174 -24.96 0.73 -11.63
CA ASP A 174 -23.58 0.47 -12.02
C ASP A 174 -23.48 0.15 -13.52
N GLY A 175 -22.42 0.59 -14.17
CA GLY A 175 -22.17 0.32 -15.58
C GLY A 175 -21.49 -1.04 -15.74
N LEU A 176 -22.21 -2.09 -16.16
CA LEU A 176 -21.57 -3.41 -16.35
C LEU A 176 -20.58 -3.42 -17.54
N VAL A 177 -20.90 -2.67 -18.60
CA VAL A 177 -20.07 -2.48 -19.81
C VAL A 177 -19.96 -0.98 -20.18
N GLY A 178 -20.47 -0.11 -19.31
CA GLY A 178 -20.74 1.31 -19.57
C GLY A 178 -20.20 2.22 -18.47
N SER A 179 -20.36 3.53 -18.65
CA SER A 179 -20.18 4.47 -17.54
C SER A 179 -21.20 4.20 -16.43
N GLY A 180 -20.84 4.49 -15.19
CA GLY A 180 -21.80 4.48 -14.10
C GLY A 180 -22.88 5.54 -14.33
N ALA A 181 -24.11 5.26 -13.97
CA ALA A 181 -25.20 6.22 -14.13
C ALA A 181 -25.24 7.23 -12.97
N ALA A 182 -25.83 8.41 -13.20
CA ALA A 182 -25.93 9.43 -12.16
C ALA A 182 -26.83 8.99 -10.99
N GLY A 183 -26.48 9.43 -9.78
CA GLY A 183 -27.36 9.36 -8.63
C GLY A 183 -28.55 10.31 -8.76
N GLY A 184 -29.69 9.92 -8.17
CA GLY A 184 -30.90 10.72 -8.14
C GLY A 184 -30.76 11.95 -7.25
N VAL A 185 -31.45 13.03 -7.59
CA VAL A 185 -31.51 14.24 -6.76
C VAL A 185 -32.33 13.97 -5.49
N GLY A 186 -31.92 14.52 -4.35
CA GLY A 186 -32.70 14.48 -3.11
C GLY A 186 -33.96 15.35 -3.20
N GLY A 187 -35.06 14.88 -2.62
CA GLY A 187 -36.33 15.59 -2.61
C GLY A 187 -36.29 16.83 -1.71
N ARG A 188 -37.17 17.79 -1.95
CA ARG A 188 -37.27 19.00 -1.14
C ARG A 188 -37.89 18.71 0.22
N GLY A 189 -37.36 19.35 1.26
CA GLY A 189 -37.96 19.41 2.59
C GLY A 189 -39.25 20.22 2.60
N GLY A 190 -40.02 20.08 3.67
CA GLY A 190 -41.31 20.73 3.84
C GLY A 190 -41.20 22.26 3.77
N TRP A 191 -42.26 22.90 3.30
CA TRP A 191 -42.26 24.37 3.17
C TRP A 191 -42.11 25.08 4.51
N LEU A 192 -42.71 24.56 5.59
CA LEU A 192 -42.62 25.14 6.92
C LEU A 192 -41.47 24.54 7.73
N LEU A 193 -41.44 23.21 7.83
CA LEU A 193 -40.46 22.49 8.64
C LEU A 193 -40.05 21.18 7.97
N GLY A 194 -38.74 21.02 7.79
CA GLY A 194 -38.13 19.76 7.40
C GLY A 194 -36.87 19.96 6.57
N ASN A 195 -36.00 18.97 6.59
CA ASN A 195 -34.75 19.03 5.86
C ASN A 195 -34.92 18.55 4.43
N GLY A 196 -34.07 19.05 3.54
CA GLY A 196 -33.93 18.48 2.20
C GLY A 196 -33.39 17.04 2.26
N GLY A 197 -33.84 16.20 1.33
CA GLY A 197 -33.36 14.83 1.20
C GLY A 197 -31.94 14.78 0.65
N THR A 198 -31.17 13.76 0.99
CA THR A 198 -29.81 13.60 0.44
C THR A 198 -29.86 13.20 -1.03
N GLY A 199 -28.88 13.65 -1.82
CA GLY A 199 -28.66 13.14 -3.16
C GLY A 199 -28.19 11.69 -3.13
N GLY A 200 -28.57 10.91 -4.15
CA GLY A 200 -28.14 9.52 -4.31
C GLY A 200 -26.70 9.43 -4.81
N ALA A 201 -25.99 8.37 -4.45
CA ALA A 201 -24.63 8.14 -4.97
C ALA A 201 -24.65 7.81 -6.47
N GLY A 202 -23.57 8.12 -7.18
CA GLY A 202 -23.35 7.67 -8.55
C GLY A 202 -23.16 6.16 -8.66
N GLY A 203 -23.48 5.60 -9.83
CA GLY A 203 -23.17 4.23 -10.21
C GLY A 203 -21.66 4.03 -10.39
N ALA A 204 -21.14 2.87 -10.02
CA ALA A 204 -19.77 2.50 -10.35
C ALA A 204 -19.61 2.34 -11.87
N ALA A 205 -18.43 2.64 -12.40
CA ALA A 205 -18.12 2.39 -13.81
C ALA A 205 -17.91 0.90 -14.12
N GLY A 206 -18.04 0.55 -15.39
CA GLY A 206 -17.49 -0.68 -15.96
C GLY A 206 -16.04 -0.47 -16.39
N ALA A 207 -15.34 -1.57 -16.71
CA ALA A 207 -13.92 -1.50 -17.10
C ALA A 207 -13.69 -0.49 -18.23
N THR A 208 -12.73 0.44 -18.04
CA THR A 208 -12.29 1.48 -19.00
C THR A 208 -13.18 2.74 -19.12
N LEU A 209 -14.14 2.96 -18.20
CA LEU A 209 -15.12 4.07 -18.31
C LEU A 209 -15.26 4.90 -17.03
N VAL A 210 -16.06 5.97 -17.10
CA VAL A 210 -16.22 6.97 -16.03
C VAL A 210 -17.30 6.58 -15.03
N GLY A 211 -17.06 6.83 -13.74
CA GLY A 211 -18.06 6.64 -12.68
C GLY A 211 -19.22 7.65 -12.79
N GLY A 212 -20.42 7.27 -12.33
CA GLY A 212 -21.60 8.14 -12.40
C GLY A 212 -21.52 9.32 -11.43
N THR A 213 -22.05 10.48 -11.77
CA THR A 213 -22.03 11.64 -10.86
C THR A 213 -22.94 11.42 -9.65
N GLY A 214 -22.55 11.96 -8.49
CA GLY A 214 -23.43 12.02 -7.33
C GLY A 214 -24.62 12.94 -7.56
N GLY A 215 -25.76 12.60 -6.99
CA GLY A 215 -26.98 13.39 -7.04
C GLY A 215 -26.89 14.64 -6.15
N VAL A 216 -27.55 15.72 -6.56
CA VAL A 216 -27.63 16.95 -5.75
C VAL A 216 -28.51 16.74 -4.52
N GLY A 217 -28.16 17.32 -3.39
CA GLY A 217 -29.01 17.35 -2.20
C GLY A 217 -30.26 18.23 -2.37
N GLY A 218 -31.36 17.85 -1.74
CA GLY A 218 -32.62 18.58 -1.79
C GLY A 218 -32.58 19.92 -1.04
N ALA A 219 -33.32 20.91 -1.52
CA ALA A 219 -33.50 22.18 -0.81
C ALA A 219 -34.61 22.09 0.25
N THR A 220 -34.83 23.17 1.01
CA THR A 220 -35.97 23.29 1.96
C THR A 220 -36.55 24.71 2.00
N GLY A 221 -37.72 24.88 2.61
CA GLY A 221 -38.47 26.13 2.71
C GLY A 221 -38.05 27.03 3.87
N LEU A 222 -38.85 27.10 4.93
CA LEU A 222 -38.67 28.05 6.03
C LEU A 222 -37.68 27.56 7.08
N ILE A 223 -37.94 26.42 7.73
CA ILE A 223 -37.09 25.87 8.79
C ILE A 223 -36.57 24.50 8.35
N GLY A 224 -35.24 24.38 8.24
CA GLY A 224 -34.59 23.13 7.89
C GLY A 224 -33.29 23.35 7.16
N SER A 225 -32.43 22.34 7.20
CA SER A 225 -31.18 22.33 6.44
C SER A 225 -31.37 21.72 5.05
N GLY A 226 -30.54 22.15 4.10
CA GLY A 226 -30.42 21.48 2.82
C GLY A 226 -29.86 20.06 2.97
N GLY A 227 -30.23 19.18 2.05
CA GLY A 227 -29.74 17.80 2.03
C GLY A 227 -28.30 17.71 1.57
N PHE A 228 -27.59 16.67 2.00
CA PHE A 228 -26.24 16.37 1.53
C PHE A 228 -26.23 16.00 0.03
N GLY A 229 -25.17 16.36 -0.68
CA GLY A 229 -24.90 15.83 -2.01
C GLY A 229 -24.46 14.36 -1.95
N GLY A 230 -24.81 13.59 -2.98
CA GLY A 230 -24.42 12.19 -3.11
C GLY A 230 -22.95 12.04 -3.52
N ALA A 231 -22.31 10.95 -3.11
CA ALA A 231 -20.96 10.65 -3.58
C ALA A 231 -20.93 10.33 -5.08
N GLY A 232 -19.83 10.68 -5.75
CA GLY A 232 -19.54 10.23 -7.10
C GLY A 232 -19.26 8.73 -7.16
N GLY A 233 -19.56 8.11 -8.29
CA GLY A 233 -19.38 6.68 -8.53
C GLY A 233 -17.91 6.30 -8.64
N ALA A 234 -17.59 5.08 -8.20
CA ALA A 234 -16.23 4.55 -8.26
C ALA A 234 -15.76 4.32 -9.71
N ALA A 235 -14.45 4.47 -9.93
CA ALA A 235 -13.75 4.04 -11.14
C ALA A 235 -13.50 2.52 -11.10
N ALA A 236 -13.37 1.87 -12.27
CA ALA A 236 -13.19 0.42 -12.38
C ALA A 236 -11.77 -0.04 -12.72
N GLY A 237 -10.85 0.86 -13.10
CA GLY A 237 -9.49 0.49 -13.51
C GLY A 237 -8.45 1.60 -13.43
N VAL A 238 -7.18 1.20 -13.58
CA VAL A 238 -6.01 2.11 -13.60
C VAL A 238 -6.14 3.09 -14.78
N GLY A 239 -6.11 4.39 -14.48
CA GLY A 239 -6.24 5.45 -15.49
C GLY A 239 -7.68 5.85 -15.86
N THR A 240 -8.70 5.36 -15.14
CA THR A 240 -10.10 5.80 -15.32
C THR A 240 -10.55 6.74 -14.20
N THR A 241 -11.49 7.63 -14.52
CA THR A 241 -12.02 8.64 -13.58
C THR A 241 -13.34 8.16 -12.98
N GLY A 242 -13.55 8.36 -11.68
CA GLY A 242 -14.83 8.22 -11.01
C GLY A 242 -15.78 9.37 -11.36
N GLY A 243 -16.95 9.39 -10.74
CA GLY A 243 -17.90 10.49 -10.91
C GLY A 243 -17.61 11.66 -9.98
N VAL A 244 -18.02 12.86 -10.36
CA VAL A 244 -17.97 14.02 -9.45
C VAL A 244 -18.96 13.86 -8.31
N GLY A 245 -18.63 14.40 -7.13
CA GLY A 245 -19.57 14.48 -6.02
C GLY A 245 -20.72 15.42 -6.33
N GLY A 246 -21.92 15.08 -5.86
CA GLY A 246 -23.10 15.93 -5.99
C GLY A 246 -23.00 17.15 -5.08
N SER A 247 -23.57 18.28 -5.49
CA SER A 247 -23.62 19.46 -4.62
C SER A 247 -24.59 19.28 -3.46
N GLY A 248 -24.34 19.97 -2.36
CA GLY A 248 -25.29 20.08 -1.25
C GLY A 248 -26.51 20.93 -1.61
N GLY A 249 -27.63 20.63 -0.97
CA GLY A 249 -28.89 21.35 -1.12
C GLY A 249 -28.90 22.70 -0.40
N VAL A 250 -29.74 23.63 -0.87
CA VAL A 250 -29.87 24.96 -0.27
C VAL A 250 -30.68 24.87 1.04
N GLY A 251 -30.18 25.52 2.09
CA GLY A 251 -30.86 25.63 3.38
C GLY A 251 -32.06 26.58 3.33
N GLY A 252 -33.00 26.39 4.26
CA GLY A 252 -34.18 27.22 4.37
C GLY A 252 -33.88 28.64 4.86
N VAL A 253 -34.93 29.42 5.12
CA VAL A 253 -34.79 30.76 5.73
C VAL A 253 -34.02 30.67 7.06
N PHE A 254 -34.33 29.66 7.87
CA PHE A 254 -33.61 29.27 9.07
C PHE A 254 -33.02 27.87 8.87
N GLY A 255 -31.83 27.81 8.29
CA GLY A 255 -31.11 26.56 8.22
C GLY A 255 -29.88 26.60 7.34
N ASN A 256 -29.05 25.60 7.55
CA ASN A 256 -27.75 25.50 6.90
C ASN A 256 -27.90 24.91 5.50
N GLY A 257 -26.97 25.23 4.61
CA GLY A 257 -26.79 24.47 3.38
C GLY A 257 -26.28 23.06 3.68
N GLY A 258 -26.63 22.10 2.82
CA GLY A 258 -26.14 20.72 2.92
C GLY A 258 -24.68 20.62 2.48
N PHE A 259 -23.95 19.61 2.92
CA PHE A 259 -22.56 19.43 2.46
C PHE A 259 -22.53 18.81 1.06
N GLY A 260 -21.47 19.09 0.30
CA GLY A 260 -21.21 18.42 -0.97
C GLY A 260 -20.77 16.96 -0.77
N GLY A 261 -21.07 16.11 -1.75
CA GLY A 261 -20.67 14.71 -1.76
C GLY A 261 -19.19 14.53 -2.15
N ALA A 262 -18.57 13.44 -1.74
CA ALA A 262 -17.20 13.13 -2.18
C ALA A 262 -17.14 12.79 -3.67
N GLY A 263 -16.05 13.16 -4.34
CA GLY A 263 -15.75 12.71 -5.71
C GLY A 263 -15.19 11.29 -5.73
N GLY A 264 -15.43 10.56 -6.82
CA GLY A 264 -14.72 9.32 -7.12
C GLY A 264 -13.28 9.59 -7.58
N LEU A 265 -12.48 8.53 -7.77
CA LEU A 265 -11.07 8.62 -8.20
C LEU A 265 -10.86 9.63 -9.36
N GLY A 266 -10.00 10.63 -9.23
CA GLY A 266 -9.77 11.63 -10.29
C GLY A 266 -10.93 12.59 -10.57
N ALA A 267 -12.00 12.57 -9.76
CA ALA A 267 -13.13 13.49 -9.88
C ALA A 267 -13.28 14.39 -8.66
N ALA A 268 -13.74 15.61 -8.91
CA ALA A 268 -13.84 16.65 -7.88
C ALA A 268 -14.93 16.32 -6.84
N GLY A 269 -14.72 16.82 -5.63
CA GLY A 269 -15.75 16.87 -4.60
C GLY A 269 -16.89 17.81 -4.99
N GLY A 270 -18.09 17.54 -4.51
CA GLY A 270 -19.26 18.38 -4.73
C GLY A 270 -19.19 19.68 -3.94
N VAL A 271 -19.76 20.76 -4.48
CA VAL A 271 -19.82 22.06 -3.79
C VAL A 271 -20.83 21.99 -2.64
N GLY A 272 -20.54 22.63 -1.51
CA GLY A 272 -21.49 22.78 -0.42
C GLY A 272 -22.70 23.63 -0.80
N GLY A 273 -23.86 23.32 -0.24
CA GLY A 273 -25.09 24.09 -0.45
C GLY A 273 -25.04 25.46 0.24
N ALA A 274 -25.72 26.45 -0.33
CA ALA A 274 -25.83 27.78 0.29
C ALA A 274 -26.86 27.79 1.43
N ALA A 275 -26.72 28.73 2.37
CA ALA A 275 -27.80 29.13 3.27
C ALA A 275 -28.59 30.32 2.70
N SER A 276 -29.85 30.51 3.10
CA SER A 276 -30.71 31.56 2.54
C SER A 276 -30.66 32.89 3.32
N TYR A 277 -31.21 32.95 4.54
CA TYR A 277 -31.30 34.19 5.34
C TYR A 277 -30.59 34.09 6.69
N PHE A 278 -30.71 32.94 7.36
CA PHE A 278 -29.99 32.58 8.58
C PHE A 278 -29.43 31.17 8.45
N GLY A 279 -28.28 30.91 9.09
CA GLY A 279 -27.60 29.62 9.07
C GLY A 279 -26.26 29.70 8.36
N THR A 280 -25.59 28.57 8.16
CA THR A 280 -24.26 28.52 7.53
C THR A 280 -24.31 27.82 6.18
N GLY A 281 -23.42 28.19 5.28
CA GLY A 281 -23.15 27.38 4.08
C GLY A 281 -22.69 25.98 4.47
N GLY A 282 -23.01 24.99 3.63
CA GLY A 282 -22.56 23.61 3.81
C GLY A 282 -21.10 23.45 3.39
N GLY A 283 -20.39 22.48 3.97
CA GLY A 283 -19.01 22.21 3.56
C GLY A 283 -18.92 21.58 2.17
N GLY A 284 -17.80 21.78 1.47
CA GLY A 284 -17.50 21.09 0.22
C GLY A 284 -17.11 19.63 0.44
N GLY A 285 -17.34 18.80 -0.57
CA GLY A 285 -16.99 17.39 -0.57
C GLY A 285 -15.50 17.14 -0.80
N VAL A 286 -14.99 16.00 -0.35
CA VAL A 286 -13.61 15.58 -0.61
C VAL A 286 -13.42 15.22 -2.08
N GLY A 287 -12.31 15.64 -2.70
CA GLY A 287 -11.92 15.22 -4.05
C GLY A 287 -11.33 13.81 -4.07
N GLY A 288 -11.57 13.04 -5.13
CA GLY A 288 -10.85 11.78 -5.33
C GLY A 288 -9.40 12.01 -5.75
N ASP A 289 -8.55 10.99 -5.68
CA ASP A 289 -7.11 11.15 -5.99
C ASP A 289 -6.88 11.77 -7.36
N GLY A 290 -6.05 12.81 -7.42
CA GLY A 290 -5.82 13.59 -8.64
C GLY A 290 -6.86 14.67 -8.92
N ALA A 291 -7.85 14.88 -8.05
CA ALA A 291 -8.89 15.89 -8.24
C ALA A 291 -9.17 16.76 -7.00
N PRO A 292 -9.59 18.03 -7.22
CA PRO A 292 -9.72 18.99 -6.13
C PRO A 292 -10.91 18.70 -5.22
N GLY A 293 -10.81 19.20 -4.00
CA GLY A 293 -11.95 19.28 -3.09
C GLY A 293 -13.02 20.22 -3.62
N GLY A 294 -14.28 19.99 -3.25
CA GLY A 294 -15.39 20.89 -3.58
C GLY A 294 -15.32 22.18 -2.77
N ASP A 295 -15.79 23.28 -3.34
CA ASP A 295 -15.88 24.54 -2.61
C ASP A 295 -16.95 24.48 -1.51
N GLY A 296 -16.76 25.25 -0.45
CA GLY A 296 -17.77 25.48 0.57
C GLY A 296 -18.92 26.33 0.05
N GLY A 297 -20.13 26.06 0.54
CA GLY A 297 -21.33 26.80 0.20
C GLY A 297 -21.32 28.23 0.76
N ALA A 298 -21.98 29.15 0.08
CA ALA A 298 -22.11 30.52 0.56
C ALA A 298 -22.96 30.61 1.83
N GLY A 299 -22.61 31.54 2.72
CA GLY A 299 -23.43 31.97 3.83
C GLY A 299 -24.68 32.74 3.37
N PRO A 300 -25.59 33.08 4.29
CA PRO A 300 -26.89 33.63 3.97
C PRO A 300 -26.89 35.15 3.78
N LEU A 301 -28.03 35.73 3.38
CA LEU A 301 -28.15 37.18 3.25
C LEU A 301 -28.00 37.96 4.57
N LEU A 302 -28.38 37.39 5.72
CA LEU A 302 -28.44 38.12 6.98
C LEU A 302 -27.33 37.70 7.95
N ILE A 303 -27.49 36.57 8.64
CA ILE A 303 -26.56 36.18 9.69
C ILE A 303 -26.12 34.73 9.49
N GLY A 304 -24.82 34.55 9.28
CA GLY A 304 -24.15 33.26 9.38
C GLY A 304 -23.00 33.09 8.40
N ASN A 305 -22.27 32.00 8.57
CA ASN A 305 -20.94 31.85 7.99
C ASN A 305 -20.96 31.09 6.67
N GLY A 306 -19.89 31.24 5.89
CA GLY A 306 -19.62 30.40 4.74
C GLY A 306 -19.23 28.98 5.15
N GLY A 307 -19.49 28.01 4.26
CA GLY A 307 -19.09 26.63 4.45
C GLY A 307 -17.59 26.43 4.24
N VAL A 308 -17.02 25.41 4.89
CA VAL A 308 -15.61 25.04 4.68
C VAL A 308 -15.40 24.39 3.31
N GLY A 309 -14.23 24.61 2.69
CA GLY A 309 -13.82 23.88 1.49
C GLY A 309 -13.49 22.42 1.80
N GLY A 310 -13.75 21.54 0.83
CA GLY A 310 -13.44 20.11 0.93
C GLY A 310 -11.95 19.82 0.78
N LEU A 311 -11.50 18.69 1.32
CA LEU A 311 -10.12 18.23 1.17
C LEU A 311 -9.83 17.87 -0.30
N GLY A 312 -8.63 18.19 -0.80
CA GLY A 312 -8.15 17.71 -2.09
C GLY A 312 -7.77 16.24 -2.03
N GLY A 313 -8.05 15.49 -3.09
CA GLY A 313 -7.52 14.13 -3.24
C GLY A 313 -6.01 14.16 -3.48
N ALA A 314 -5.35 12.99 -3.44
CA ALA A 314 -3.90 12.92 -3.60
C ALA A 314 -3.37 13.77 -4.78
N GLY A 315 -2.39 14.63 -4.50
CA GLY A 315 -1.77 15.55 -5.44
C GLY A 315 -2.62 16.73 -5.92
N ALA A 316 -3.86 16.86 -5.47
CA ALA A 316 -4.80 17.88 -5.94
C ALA A 316 -5.17 18.89 -4.85
N ALA A 317 -5.60 20.07 -5.29
CA ALA A 317 -5.85 21.19 -4.39
C ALA A 317 -7.07 20.99 -3.47
N GLY A 318 -7.03 21.58 -2.29
CA GLY A 318 -8.23 21.72 -1.45
C GLY A 318 -9.24 22.67 -2.08
N GLY A 319 -10.52 22.47 -1.76
CA GLY A 319 -11.60 23.36 -2.18
C GLY A 319 -11.55 24.70 -1.45
N ASN A 320 -12.08 25.75 -2.06
CA ASN A 320 -12.14 27.06 -1.42
C ASN A 320 -13.24 27.10 -0.34
N GLY A 321 -13.06 27.92 0.68
CA GLY A 321 -14.12 28.24 1.63
C GLY A 321 -15.20 29.12 0.99
N GLY A 322 -16.45 28.92 1.40
CA GLY A 322 -17.58 29.72 0.97
C GLY A 322 -17.55 31.14 1.53
N ALA A 323 -18.14 32.10 0.82
CA ALA A 323 -18.28 33.46 1.33
C ALA A 323 -19.17 33.48 2.58
N GLY A 324 -18.89 34.38 3.52
CA GLY A 324 -19.73 34.64 4.68
C GLY A 324 -21.06 35.26 4.32
N GLY A 325 -21.93 35.45 5.31
CA GLY A 325 -23.22 36.08 5.09
C GLY A 325 -23.10 37.53 4.61
N MET A 326 -24.10 38.03 3.88
CA MET A 326 -24.04 39.40 3.31
C MET A 326 -23.95 40.45 4.42
N LEU A 327 -24.84 40.43 5.42
CA LEU A 327 -24.79 41.40 6.52
C LEU A 327 -23.73 41.03 7.57
N LEU A 328 -23.89 39.89 8.26
CA LEU A 328 -22.96 39.43 9.30
C LEU A 328 -22.59 37.96 9.08
N GLY A 329 -21.31 37.67 8.92
CA GLY A 329 -20.84 36.29 8.86
C GLY A 329 -19.41 36.16 8.43
N ASP A 330 -18.73 35.18 8.99
CA ASP A 330 -17.37 34.84 8.62
C ASP A 330 -17.33 34.06 7.31
N GLY A 331 -16.27 34.24 6.54
CA GLY A 331 -15.96 33.34 5.43
C GLY A 331 -15.56 31.95 5.93
N GLY A 332 -15.87 30.93 5.14
CA GLY A 332 -15.48 29.55 5.46
C GLY A 332 -13.98 29.33 5.26
N ALA A 333 -13.39 28.39 6.01
CA ALA A 333 -12.00 28.00 5.79
C ALA A 333 -11.81 27.25 4.46
N GLY A 334 -10.64 27.39 3.82
CA GLY A 334 -10.25 26.57 2.68
C GLY A 334 -9.87 25.15 3.10
N GLY A 335 -10.07 24.19 2.20
CA GLY A 335 -9.72 22.79 2.41
C GLY A 335 -8.22 22.54 2.29
N GLN A 336 -7.72 21.48 2.94
CA GLN A 336 -6.33 21.06 2.80
C GLN A 336 -6.06 20.48 1.40
N GLY A 337 -4.87 20.73 0.85
CA GLY A 337 -4.37 20.07 -0.36
C GLY A 337 -3.96 18.63 -0.12
N GLY A 338 -4.21 17.75 -1.08
CA GLY A 338 -3.94 16.32 -0.92
C GLY A 338 -2.45 15.98 -0.94
N PRO A 339 -2.06 14.90 -0.24
CA PRO A 339 -0.66 14.46 -0.21
C PRO A 339 -0.20 14.00 -1.60
N ALA A 340 1.08 14.14 -1.88
CA ALA A 340 1.68 13.59 -3.09
C ALA A 340 1.66 12.05 -3.07
N VAL A 341 1.30 11.44 -4.18
CA VAL A 341 1.30 9.99 -4.37
C VAL A 341 2.00 9.66 -5.68
N ALA A 342 2.85 8.62 -5.67
CA ALA A 342 3.56 8.18 -6.86
C ALA A 342 2.58 7.83 -7.98
N GLY A 343 2.83 8.34 -9.19
CA GLY A 343 1.97 8.11 -10.35
C GLY A 343 0.70 8.97 -10.43
N VAL A 344 0.39 9.77 -9.40
CA VAL A 344 -0.75 10.72 -9.41
C VAL A 344 -0.24 12.13 -9.63
N LEU A 345 -0.70 12.83 -10.68
CA LEU A 345 -0.30 14.21 -11.01
C LEU A 345 1.22 14.46 -10.96
N GLY A 346 2.00 13.50 -11.45
CA GLY A 346 3.47 13.59 -11.46
C GLY A 346 4.14 13.47 -10.09
N GLY A 347 3.44 13.00 -9.05
CA GLY A 347 3.97 12.92 -7.68
C GLY A 347 4.07 14.28 -6.99
N MET A 348 3.34 15.28 -7.49
CA MET A 348 3.25 16.61 -6.88
C MET A 348 2.16 16.61 -5.80
N PRO A 349 2.35 17.31 -4.67
CA PRO A 349 1.29 17.51 -3.69
C PRO A 349 0.31 18.60 -4.12
N GLY A 350 -0.89 18.56 -3.54
CA GLY A 350 -1.91 19.58 -3.74
C GLY A 350 -1.64 20.88 -2.97
N ALA A 351 -2.08 22.01 -3.50
CA ALA A 351 -2.13 23.26 -2.76
C ALA A 351 -3.34 23.31 -1.81
N GLY A 352 -3.25 24.06 -0.72
CA GLY A 352 -4.41 24.38 0.10
C GLY A 352 -5.42 25.26 -0.65
N GLY A 353 -6.71 25.09 -0.34
CA GLY A 353 -7.78 25.93 -0.87
C GLY A 353 -7.80 27.31 -0.21
N ASN A 354 -8.32 28.32 -0.90
CA ASN A 354 -8.41 29.67 -0.32
C ASN A 354 -9.53 29.75 0.72
N GLY A 355 -9.37 30.57 1.74
CA GLY A 355 -10.45 30.94 2.64
C GLY A 355 -11.49 31.84 1.96
N GLY A 356 -12.74 31.70 2.36
CA GLY A 356 -13.84 32.51 1.86
C GLY A 356 -13.79 33.94 2.39
N ASN A 357 -14.31 34.89 1.62
CA ASN A 357 -14.41 36.29 2.06
C ASN A 357 -15.63 36.49 2.95
N ALA A 358 -15.54 37.36 3.95
CA ALA A 358 -16.72 37.98 4.58
C ALA A 358 -17.21 39.17 3.72
N ASN A 359 -18.47 39.59 3.92
CA ASN A 359 -19.10 40.66 3.15
C ASN A 359 -19.11 42.00 3.88
N TRP A 360 -20.15 42.38 4.64
CA TRP A 360 -20.19 43.68 5.32
C TRP A 360 -19.52 43.65 6.70
N PHE A 361 -19.91 42.67 7.51
CA PHE A 361 -19.36 42.39 8.84
C PHE A 361 -18.94 40.92 8.94
N GLY A 362 -17.79 40.67 9.56
CA GLY A 362 -17.28 39.31 9.80
C GLY A 362 -15.83 39.14 9.37
N SER A 363 -15.21 38.07 9.81
CA SER A 363 -13.83 37.73 9.49
C SER A 363 -13.71 36.90 8.21
N GLY A 364 -12.62 37.08 7.47
CA GLY A 364 -12.31 36.19 6.36
C GLY A 364 -11.92 34.80 6.86
N GLY A 365 -12.23 33.78 6.06
CA GLY A 365 -11.87 32.40 6.37
C GLY A 365 -10.37 32.15 6.24
N ALA A 366 -9.84 31.22 7.02
CA ALA A 366 -8.43 30.81 6.88
C ALA A 366 -8.19 30.05 5.57
N GLY A 367 -7.01 30.20 4.97
CA GLY A 367 -6.56 29.35 3.88
C GLY A 367 -6.23 27.93 4.36
N GLY A 368 -6.38 26.95 3.47
CA GLY A 368 -6.08 25.54 3.74
C GLY A 368 -4.58 25.25 3.73
N GLN A 369 -4.15 24.21 4.44
CA GLN A 369 -2.76 23.75 4.42
C GLN A 369 -2.43 23.09 3.07
N GLY A 370 -1.19 23.25 2.58
CA GLY A 370 -0.67 22.48 1.45
C GLY A 370 -0.42 21.00 1.77
N GLY A 371 -0.43 20.15 0.74
CA GLY A 371 -0.23 18.71 0.85
C GLY A 371 1.22 18.31 1.12
N THR A 372 1.44 17.12 1.69
CA THR A 372 2.78 16.60 1.99
C THR A 372 3.47 16.08 0.71
N GLY A 373 4.77 16.33 0.57
CA GLY A 373 5.57 15.84 -0.57
C GLY A 373 5.80 14.32 -0.56
N LEU A 374 6.13 13.76 -1.73
CA LEU A 374 6.31 12.32 -1.93
C LEU A 374 7.62 11.84 -1.30
N ALA A 375 7.64 10.67 -0.66
CA ALA A 375 8.90 10.08 -0.20
C ALA A 375 9.79 9.68 -1.39
N GLY A 376 11.10 9.87 -1.23
CA GLY A 376 12.10 9.39 -2.17
C GLY A 376 12.17 7.86 -2.16
N THR A 377 12.45 7.27 -3.31
CA THR A 377 12.61 5.82 -3.45
C THR A 377 13.90 5.35 -2.80
N ASN A 378 13.91 4.19 -2.16
CA ASN A 378 15.17 3.62 -1.67
C ASN A 378 16.10 3.26 -2.83
N GLY A 379 17.40 3.39 -2.61
CA GLY A 379 18.41 2.90 -3.52
C GLY A 379 18.33 1.38 -3.64
N VAL A 380 18.51 0.88 -4.85
CA VAL A 380 18.56 -0.57 -5.14
C VAL A 380 19.81 -0.82 -5.97
N ASN A 381 20.67 -1.71 -5.47
CA ASN A 381 21.86 -2.11 -6.22
C ASN A 381 21.48 -2.98 -7.43
N PRO A 382 22.27 -2.95 -8.52
CA PRO A 382 22.11 -3.88 -9.62
C PRO A 382 22.26 -5.34 -9.15
N GLY A 383 21.51 -6.26 -9.76
CA GLY A 383 21.66 -7.70 -9.55
C GLY A 383 22.66 -8.31 -10.55
N SER A 384 23.38 -9.36 -10.15
CA SER A 384 24.35 -10.05 -11.01
C SER A 384 23.76 -11.30 -11.70
N ILE A 385 24.08 -11.50 -12.98
CA ILE A 385 23.78 -12.72 -13.75
C ILE A 385 24.97 -13.69 -13.65
N ALA A 386 24.74 -14.99 -13.44
CA ALA A 386 25.81 -15.98 -13.30
C ALA A 386 26.54 -16.25 -14.64
N ASN A 387 27.87 -16.40 -14.59
CA ASN A 387 28.69 -16.80 -15.74
C ASN A 387 29.20 -18.23 -15.54
N PRO A 388 28.74 -19.20 -16.35
CA PRO A 388 29.09 -20.61 -16.17
C PRO A 388 30.47 -20.97 -16.72
N ASN A 389 31.16 -20.03 -17.38
CA ASN A 389 32.41 -20.33 -18.07
C ASN A 389 33.58 -20.38 -17.09
N THR A 390 34.50 -21.32 -17.33
CA THR A 390 35.67 -21.55 -16.49
C THR A 390 36.97 -21.34 -17.27
N GLY A 391 38.02 -20.93 -16.58
CA GLY A 391 39.37 -20.90 -17.12
C GLY A 391 39.84 -22.31 -17.53
N ALA A 392 40.84 -22.37 -18.41
CA ALA A 392 41.43 -23.64 -18.81
C ALA A 392 42.13 -24.31 -17.62
N ASN A 393 41.93 -25.61 -17.42
CA ASN A 393 42.65 -26.33 -16.38
C ASN A 393 44.14 -26.45 -16.73
N GLY A 394 44.97 -26.52 -15.69
CA GLY A 394 46.37 -26.85 -15.80
C GLY A 394 46.60 -28.24 -16.37
N THR A 395 47.73 -28.43 -17.04
CA THR A 395 48.12 -29.72 -17.59
C THR A 395 48.69 -30.61 -16.49
N ASP A 396 48.21 -31.83 -16.39
CA ASP A 396 48.80 -32.84 -15.51
C ASP A 396 50.16 -33.27 -16.05
N ASN A 397 51.10 -33.48 -15.14
CA ASN A 397 52.44 -33.93 -15.48
C ASN A 397 52.87 -35.05 -14.50
N SER A 398 52.91 -36.27 -15.03
CA SER A 398 53.31 -37.48 -14.30
C SER A 398 54.54 -38.10 -14.96
N GLY A 399 55.58 -38.36 -14.17
CA GLY A 399 56.84 -38.89 -14.70
C GLY A 399 57.93 -39.13 -13.66
N ASN A 400 59.11 -39.51 -14.13
CA ASN A 400 60.30 -39.72 -13.31
C ASN A 400 61.06 -38.40 -13.07
N GLY A 401 61.66 -38.26 -11.89
CA GLY A 401 62.25 -37.01 -11.41
C GLY A 401 61.18 -36.03 -10.93
N ASN A 402 61.60 -34.78 -10.68
CA ASN A 402 60.71 -33.76 -10.15
C ASN A 402 59.62 -33.38 -11.18
N GLN A 403 58.36 -33.43 -10.77
CA GLN A 403 57.22 -33.06 -11.60
C GLN A 403 56.50 -31.83 -11.05
N THR A 404 56.07 -30.97 -11.98
CA THR A 404 55.22 -29.82 -11.69
C THR A 404 54.02 -29.82 -12.62
N GLY A 405 52.82 -29.79 -12.05
CA GLY A 405 51.57 -29.61 -12.77
C GLY A 405 51.44 -28.20 -13.32
N GLY A 406 50.79 -28.05 -14.47
CA GLY A 406 50.52 -26.75 -15.08
C GLY A 406 49.55 -25.92 -14.24
N ASN A 407 49.67 -24.60 -14.29
CA ASN A 407 48.73 -23.72 -13.60
C ASN A 407 47.40 -23.61 -14.36
N GLY A 408 46.30 -23.46 -13.63
CA GLY A 408 45.00 -23.10 -14.19
C GLY A 408 45.01 -21.71 -14.81
N GLY A 409 44.36 -21.55 -15.95
CA GLY A 409 44.13 -20.27 -16.60
C GLY A 409 43.10 -19.42 -15.86
N PRO A 410 43.16 -18.08 -15.99
CA PRO A 410 42.18 -17.20 -15.36
C PRO A 410 40.77 -17.43 -15.95
N GLY A 411 39.75 -17.17 -15.13
CA GLY A 411 38.37 -17.17 -15.58
C GLY A 411 38.12 -16.08 -16.63
N PRO A 412 37.22 -16.30 -17.61
CA PRO A 412 36.87 -15.27 -18.58
C PRO A 412 36.14 -14.10 -17.90
N ALA A 413 36.33 -12.89 -18.42
CA ALA A 413 35.58 -11.73 -17.95
C ALA A 413 34.07 -11.87 -18.19
N GLY A 414 33.25 -11.30 -17.31
CA GLY A 414 31.80 -11.22 -17.49
C GLY A 414 31.41 -10.16 -18.53
N GLY A 415 30.30 -10.39 -19.25
CA GLY A 415 29.61 -9.34 -20.01
C GLY A 415 28.87 -8.36 -19.10
N VAL A 416 28.13 -7.41 -19.69
CA VAL A 416 27.34 -6.40 -18.95
C VAL A 416 26.38 -7.07 -17.96
N GLY A 417 26.51 -6.77 -16.66
CA GLY A 417 25.71 -7.36 -15.58
C GLY A 417 26.01 -8.82 -15.25
N GLU A 418 26.95 -9.45 -15.95
CA GLU A 418 27.36 -10.84 -15.70
C GLU A 418 28.54 -10.92 -14.73
N ALA A 419 28.57 -12.00 -13.96
CA ALA A 419 29.69 -12.33 -13.10
C ALA A 419 30.94 -12.68 -13.92
N GLY A 420 32.11 -12.55 -13.31
CA GLY A 420 33.32 -13.15 -13.84
C GLY A 420 33.22 -14.68 -13.86
N GLY A 421 33.84 -15.31 -14.85
CA GLY A 421 33.95 -16.77 -14.91
C GLY A 421 34.86 -17.32 -13.83
N VAL A 422 34.74 -18.61 -13.53
CA VAL A 422 35.58 -19.27 -12.49
C VAL A 422 36.98 -19.51 -13.04
N GLY A 423 38.03 -19.39 -12.21
CA GLY A 423 39.38 -19.79 -12.59
C GLY A 423 39.51 -21.28 -12.89
N GLY A 424 40.43 -21.64 -13.78
CA GLY A 424 40.74 -23.04 -14.09
C GLY A 424 41.41 -23.75 -12.92
N GLN A 425 41.24 -25.07 -12.83
CA GLN A 425 41.92 -25.88 -11.80
C GLN A 425 43.42 -25.98 -12.08
N GLY A 426 44.26 -26.07 -11.05
CA GLY A 426 45.66 -26.45 -11.21
C GLY A 426 45.80 -27.92 -11.62
N GLY A 427 46.84 -28.24 -12.39
CA GLY A 427 47.14 -29.60 -12.84
C GLY A 427 47.88 -30.42 -11.78
N LEU A 428 47.80 -31.74 -11.89
CA LEU A 428 48.54 -32.71 -11.09
C LEU A 428 50.05 -32.64 -11.40
N GLY A 429 50.89 -32.71 -10.37
CA GLY A 429 52.33 -32.96 -10.52
C GLY A 429 52.74 -34.21 -9.75
N GLU A 430 52.94 -35.33 -10.45
CA GLU A 430 53.12 -36.66 -9.86
C GLU A 430 54.50 -37.24 -10.21
N SER A 431 55.35 -37.41 -9.20
CA SER A 431 56.65 -38.07 -9.36
C SER A 431 56.56 -39.56 -9.05
N LEU A 432 56.89 -40.43 -10.01
CA LEU A 432 56.75 -41.89 -9.90
C LEU A 432 57.96 -42.62 -9.29
N ASP A 433 59.07 -41.92 -9.05
CA ASP A 433 60.32 -42.50 -8.52
C ASP A 433 60.78 -41.89 -7.19
N GLY A 434 59.88 -41.19 -6.51
CA GLY A 434 60.05 -40.67 -5.15
C GLY A 434 60.72 -39.30 -5.07
N ASN A 435 60.81 -38.59 -6.20
CA ASN A 435 61.24 -37.21 -6.33
C ASN A 435 60.09 -36.23 -6.06
N ASP A 436 60.33 -34.92 -6.12
CA ASP A 436 59.31 -33.93 -5.72
C ASP A 436 58.13 -33.89 -6.69
N GLY A 437 56.91 -33.95 -6.14
CA GLY A 437 55.65 -33.77 -6.88
C GLY A 437 54.99 -32.46 -6.47
N THR A 438 54.76 -31.56 -7.43
CA THR A 438 54.22 -30.22 -7.16
C THR A 438 52.97 -29.95 -7.99
N GLY A 439 51.84 -29.75 -7.33
CA GLY A 439 50.59 -29.38 -7.98
C GLY A 439 50.64 -27.97 -8.56
N GLY A 440 50.01 -27.77 -9.71
CA GLY A 440 49.88 -26.45 -10.33
C GLY A 440 48.95 -25.54 -9.54
N LYS A 441 49.13 -24.23 -9.62
CA LYS A 441 48.24 -23.27 -8.96
C LYS A 441 46.88 -23.19 -9.65
N GLY A 442 45.82 -22.94 -8.91
CA GLY A 442 44.51 -22.59 -9.46
C GLY A 442 44.55 -21.23 -10.17
N GLY A 443 43.74 -21.09 -11.21
CA GLY A 443 43.61 -19.83 -11.94
C GLY A 443 42.81 -18.79 -11.15
N ALA A 444 43.11 -17.52 -11.32
CA ALA A 444 42.31 -16.44 -10.73
C ALA A 444 40.88 -16.42 -11.32
N GLY A 445 39.92 -15.95 -10.56
CA GLY A 445 38.58 -15.66 -11.05
C GLY A 445 38.60 -14.57 -12.14
N GLY A 446 37.66 -14.65 -13.06
CA GLY A 446 37.48 -13.64 -14.11
C GLY A 446 36.99 -12.32 -13.54
N THR A 447 37.35 -11.22 -14.18
CA THR A 447 36.84 -9.89 -13.80
C THR A 447 35.33 -9.82 -14.03
N ALA A 448 34.62 -9.20 -13.09
CA ALA A 448 33.21 -8.90 -13.22
C ALA A 448 32.88 -8.01 -14.43
N GLY A 449 31.65 -8.10 -14.92
CA GLY A 449 31.09 -7.16 -15.89
C GLY A 449 30.94 -5.74 -15.35
N THR A 450 30.79 -4.77 -16.25
CA THR A 450 30.76 -3.33 -15.90
C THR A 450 29.56 -2.93 -15.04
N ASP A 451 28.40 -3.57 -15.23
CA ASP A 451 27.11 -3.13 -14.64
C ASP A 451 26.63 -4.02 -13.49
N GLY A 452 27.37 -4.12 -12.38
CA GLY A 452 26.87 -4.86 -11.21
C GLY A 452 27.33 -6.31 -11.09
N GLY A 453 28.23 -6.78 -11.96
CA GLY A 453 28.68 -8.17 -11.99
C GLY A 453 29.41 -8.59 -10.71
N ALA A 454 29.18 -9.82 -10.24
CA ALA A 454 30.00 -10.40 -9.18
C ALA A 454 31.40 -10.77 -9.71
N GLY A 455 32.42 -10.69 -8.85
CA GLY A 455 33.73 -11.22 -9.20
C GLY A 455 33.70 -12.72 -9.44
N GLY A 456 34.46 -13.22 -10.41
CA GLY A 456 34.62 -14.66 -10.63
C GLY A 456 35.32 -15.33 -9.45
N ALA A 457 34.96 -16.58 -9.16
CA ALA A 457 35.65 -17.36 -8.13
C ALA A 457 37.00 -17.88 -8.65
N GLY A 458 37.99 -18.03 -7.77
CA GLY A 458 39.25 -18.68 -8.11
C GLY A 458 39.10 -20.19 -8.33
N GLY A 459 39.97 -20.75 -9.16
CA GLY A 459 40.10 -22.21 -9.35
C GLY A 459 40.85 -22.86 -8.19
N ALA A 460 40.62 -24.14 -7.92
CA ALA A 460 41.39 -24.86 -6.90
C ALA A 460 42.81 -25.19 -7.39
N GLY A 461 43.72 -25.34 -6.44
CA GLY A 461 45.07 -25.83 -6.69
C GLY A 461 45.07 -27.31 -7.09
N GLY A 462 46.06 -27.68 -7.89
CA GLY A 462 46.31 -29.05 -8.33
C GLY A 462 46.97 -29.87 -7.23
N ILE A 463 46.90 -31.20 -7.37
CA ILE A 463 47.49 -32.13 -6.40
C ILE A 463 48.99 -32.27 -6.70
N GLY A 464 49.83 -32.27 -5.68
CA GLY A 464 51.23 -32.70 -5.79
C GLY A 464 51.37 -34.09 -5.21
N GLU A 465 51.86 -35.05 -6.00
CA GLU A 465 51.98 -36.46 -5.59
C GLU A 465 53.41 -36.97 -5.71
N THR A 466 53.86 -37.71 -4.71
CA THR A 466 55.18 -38.35 -4.71
C THR A 466 55.04 -39.83 -4.39
N ASP A 467 55.35 -40.65 -5.39
CA ASP A 467 55.31 -42.11 -5.36
C ASP A 467 56.70 -42.72 -5.34
N GLY A 468 57.01 -43.50 -4.30
CA GLY A 468 58.27 -44.23 -4.17
C GLY A 468 59.07 -43.93 -2.90
N SER A 469 60.18 -44.64 -2.70
CA SER A 469 60.90 -44.66 -1.41
C SER A 469 61.99 -43.59 -1.26
N ALA A 470 62.16 -42.69 -2.22
CA ALA A 470 63.30 -41.76 -2.27
C ALA A 470 63.16 -40.53 -1.35
N GLY A 471 61.99 -40.32 -0.74
CA GLY A 471 61.78 -39.31 0.31
C GLY A 471 61.67 -37.87 -0.19
N GLY A 472 61.33 -37.64 -1.47
CA GLY A 472 61.01 -36.32 -2.02
C GLY A 472 59.76 -35.69 -1.41
N VAL A 473 59.46 -34.45 -1.78
CA VAL A 473 58.40 -33.64 -1.17
C VAL A 473 57.18 -33.52 -2.09
N ALA A 474 56.00 -33.83 -1.55
CA ALA A 474 54.72 -33.62 -2.22
C ALA A 474 54.13 -32.27 -1.82
N THR A 475 53.89 -31.37 -2.76
CA THR A 475 53.34 -30.03 -2.49
C THR A 475 52.09 -29.78 -3.31
N GLY A 476 50.95 -29.59 -2.66
CA GLY A 476 49.72 -29.16 -3.32
C GLY A 476 49.83 -27.74 -3.86
N GLY A 477 49.17 -27.48 -4.99
CA GLY A 477 49.13 -26.16 -5.59
C GLY A 477 48.28 -25.18 -4.77
N GLU A 478 48.62 -23.89 -4.80
CA GLU A 478 47.78 -22.86 -4.19
C GLU A 478 46.43 -22.71 -4.93
N GLY A 479 45.37 -22.39 -4.21
CA GLY A 479 44.09 -21.98 -4.79
C GLY A 479 44.20 -20.61 -5.45
N GLY A 480 43.48 -20.39 -6.54
CA GLY A 480 43.44 -19.11 -7.23
C GLY A 480 42.62 -18.07 -6.48
N ASP A 481 42.95 -16.79 -6.64
CA ASP A 481 42.21 -15.71 -5.99
C ASP A 481 40.85 -15.45 -6.65
N GLY A 482 39.87 -15.06 -5.85
CA GLY A 482 38.61 -14.52 -6.35
C GLY A 482 38.79 -13.10 -6.90
N ALA A 483 38.06 -12.75 -7.95
CA ALA A 483 38.10 -11.40 -8.51
C ALA A 483 37.25 -10.42 -7.70
N THR A 484 37.55 -9.12 -7.81
CA THR A 484 36.73 -8.07 -7.23
C THR A 484 35.38 -7.94 -7.95
N GLY A 485 34.37 -7.43 -7.24
CA GLY A 485 33.10 -7.02 -7.85
C GLY A 485 33.28 -5.93 -8.94
N GLY A 486 32.30 -5.82 -9.84
CA GLY A 486 32.34 -4.90 -10.99
C GLY A 486 32.26 -3.42 -10.59
N VAL A 487 32.67 -2.52 -11.49
CA VAL A 487 32.86 -1.08 -11.21
C VAL A 487 31.57 -0.34 -10.82
N ASP A 488 30.40 -0.75 -11.32
CA ASP A 488 29.10 -0.17 -10.94
C ASP A 488 28.35 -0.97 -9.85
N GLY A 489 29.04 -1.93 -9.25
CA GLY A 489 28.55 -2.75 -8.15
C GLY A 489 28.91 -4.22 -8.30
N GLY A 490 28.96 -4.96 -7.20
CA GLY A 490 29.19 -6.40 -7.27
C GLY A 490 29.85 -6.96 -6.01
N VAL A 491 29.42 -8.16 -5.62
CA VAL A 491 30.10 -8.91 -4.55
C VAL A 491 31.43 -9.45 -5.06
N GLY A 492 32.39 -9.59 -4.16
CA GLY A 492 33.67 -10.23 -4.48
C GLY A 492 33.53 -11.73 -4.74
N GLY A 493 34.37 -12.27 -5.61
CA GLY A 493 34.44 -13.68 -5.92
C GLY A 493 35.09 -14.49 -4.80
N ALA A 494 34.71 -15.74 -4.62
CA ALA A 494 35.35 -16.60 -3.63
C ALA A 494 36.78 -17.00 -4.06
N GLY A 495 37.69 -17.16 -3.09
CA GLY A 495 38.98 -17.79 -3.31
C GLY A 495 38.86 -19.29 -3.57
N GLY A 496 39.74 -19.82 -4.41
CA GLY A 496 39.85 -21.24 -4.72
C GLY A 496 40.49 -22.03 -3.59
N LYS A 497 40.16 -23.33 -3.48
CA LYS A 497 40.77 -24.18 -2.45
C LYS A 497 42.22 -24.53 -2.80
N GLY A 498 43.08 -24.68 -1.80
CA GLY A 498 44.40 -25.27 -1.99
C GLY A 498 44.32 -26.73 -2.40
N GLY A 499 45.30 -27.17 -3.19
CA GLY A 499 45.47 -28.54 -3.63
C GLY A 499 46.09 -29.42 -2.55
N GLN A 500 45.91 -30.73 -2.67
CA GLN A 500 46.47 -31.69 -1.72
C GLN A 500 47.95 -31.96 -2.05
N GLY A 501 48.80 -32.05 -1.03
CA GLY A 501 50.10 -32.70 -1.14
C GLY A 501 49.99 -34.13 -0.64
N HIS A 502 50.30 -35.14 -1.45
CA HIS A 502 50.23 -36.54 -1.05
C HIS A 502 51.56 -37.27 -1.31
N ASN A 503 52.17 -37.77 -0.24
CA ASN A 503 53.39 -38.56 -0.30
C ASN A 503 53.10 -40.00 0.11
N THR A 504 53.17 -40.94 -0.83
CA THR A 504 52.95 -42.37 -0.54
C THR A 504 54.22 -43.05 0.01
N GLY A 505 55.35 -42.33 -0.02
CA GLY A 505 56.66 -42.74 0.48
C GLY A 505 56.98 -42.24 1.90
N VAL A 506 58.27 -42.04 2.19
CA VAL A 506 58.76 -41.58 3.51
C VAL A 506 59.02 -40.07 3.59
N GLY A 507 58.68 -39.31 2.55
CA GLY A 507 58.97 -37.88 2.45
C GLY A 507 57.84 -36.99 2.98
N ASP A 508 58.07 -35.68 2.93
CA ASP A 508 57.14 -34.68 3.46
C ASP A 508 55.97 -34.40 2.49
N ALA A 509 54.85 -33.93 3.03
CA ALA A 509 53.67 -33.53 2.29
C ALA A 509 53.11 -32.19 2.80
N PHE A 510 52.98 -31.23 1.89
CA PHE A 510 52.46 -29.90 2.16
C PHE A 510 51.18 -29.67 1.35
N GLY A 511 50.07 -29.38 2.02
CA GLY A 511 48.87 -28.90 1.35
C GLY A 511 49.07 -27.47 0.84
N GLY A 512 48.47 -27.16 -0.31
CA GLY A 512 48.55 -25.80 -0.87
C GLY A 512 47.69 -24.80 -0.10
N ASP A 513 48.06 -23.54 -0.10
CA ASP A 513 47.25 -22.49 0.54
C ASP A 513 45.94 -22.23 -0.22
N GLY A 514 44.90 -21.81 0.49
CA GLY A 514 43.65 -21.35 -0.11
C GLY A 514 43.80 -19.94 -0.70
N GLY A 515 43.15 -19.70 -1.84
CA GLY A 515 43.16 -18.41 -2.51
C GLY A 515 42.42 -17.32 -1.73
N ILE A 516 42.78 -16.07 -1.97
CA ILE A 516 42.15 -14.92 -1.33
C ILE A 516 40.77 -14.67 -1.94
N GLY A 517 39.77 -14.36 -1.11
CA GLY A 517 38.47 -13.91 -1.57
C GLY A 517 38.55 -12.49 -2.14
N GLY A 518 37.95 -12.26 -3.30
CA GLY A 518 37.96 -10.94 -3.93
C GLY A 518 37.18 -9.91 -3.11
N ASP A 519 37.55 -8.64 -3.22
CA ASP A 519 36.83 -7.56 -2.53
C ASP A 519 35.45 -7.32 -3.16
N GLY A 520 34.48 -6.94 -2.32
CA GLY A 520 33.27 -6.28 -2.79
C GLY A 520 33.63 -4.94 -3.43
N ASN A 521 32.89 -4.51 -4.44
CA ASN A 521 33.18 -3.24 -5.10
C ASN A 521 33.19 -2.08 -4.07
N GLY A 522 34.26 -1.28 -4.09
CA GLY A 522 34.41 -0.09 -3.26
C GLY A 522 33.51 1.07 -3.65
N ALA A 523 32.77 0.98 -4.76
CA ALA A 523 31.73 1.96 -5.09
C ALA A 523 30.65 2.00 -4.00
N LEU A 524 30.05 3.18 -3.85
CA LEU A 524 28.89 3.38 -2.98
C LEU A 524 27.74 2.50 -3.47
N GLY A 525 27.01 1.90 -2.54
CA GLY A 525 25.68 1.38 -2.83
C GLY A 525 24.79 2.44 -3.49
N ALA A 526 23.76 2.01 -4.21
CA ALA A 526 22.84 2.92 -4.88
C ALA A 526 22.27 3.96 -3.89
N ALA A 527 22.29 5.23 -4.28
CA ALA A 527 21.77 6.31 -3.47
C ALA A 527 20.24 6.24 -3.38
N GLY A 528 19.70 6.69 -2.25
CA GLY A 528 18.27 6.95 -2.12
C GLY A 528 17.83 8.14 -2.99
N GLY A 529 16.65 8.06 -3.57
CA GLY A 529 16.01 9.16 -4.27
C GLY A 529 15.65 10.31 -3.31
N ASN A 530 15.60 11.53 -3.83
CA ASN A 530 15.21 12.70 -3.04
C ASN A 530 13.71 12.69 -2.74
N GLY A 531 13.32 13.27 -1.61
CA GLY A 531 11.91 13.54 -1.30
C GLY A 531 11.35 14.66 -2.19
N GLY A 532 10.07 14.56 -2.53
CA GLY A 532 9.31 15.58 -3.26
C GLY A 532 9.02 16.82 -2.41
N THR A 533 8.77 17.94 -3.06
CA THR A 533 8.43 19.20 -2.38
C THR A 533 7.04 19.12 -1.73
N GLY A 534 6.80 19.92 -0.68
CA GLY A 534 5.47 20.12 -0.10
C GLY A 534 4.61 21.11 -0.91
N GLY A 535 3.29 21.01 -0.79
CA GLY A 535 2.32 21.84 -1.51
C GLY A 535 2.22 23.25 -0.93
N ALA A 536 1.80 24.24 -1.72
CA ALA A 536 1.60 25.60 -1.23
C ALA A 536 0.39 25.68 -0.28
N GLY A 537 0.44 26.55 0.72
CA GLY A 537 -0.74 26.91 1.51
C GLY A 537 -1.72 27.77 0.70
N GLY A 538 -3.01 27.67 1.00
CA GLY A 538 -4.05 28.49 0.37
C GLY A 538 -4.10 29.90 0.95
N ASN A 539 -4.64 30.87 0.21
CA ASN A 539 -4.71 32.24 0.72
C ASN A 539 -5.84 32.40 1.74
N GLY A 540 -5.69 33.31 2.71
CA GLY A 540 -6.77 33.74 3.59
C GLY A 540 -7.81 34.58 2.86
N GLY A 541 -9.06 34.49 3.31
CA GLY A 541 -10.16 35.29 2.79
C GLY A 541 -10.16 36.72 3.34
N ARG A 542 -10.75 37.67 2.62
CA ARG A 542 -10.89 39.05 3.09
C ARG A 542 -11.92 39.16 4.23
N GLY A 543 -11.62 40.00 5.22
CA GLY A 543 -12.58 40.44 6.23
C GLY A 543 -13.69 41.31 5.62
N GLY A 544 -14.78 41.50 6.36
CA GLY A 544 -15.93 42.27 5.89
C GLY A 544 -15.57 43.73 5.61
N MET A 545 -16.16 44.33 4.58
CA MET A 545 -15.84 45.66 4.06
C MET A 545 -15.77 46.75 5.12
N LEU A 546 -16.60 46.69 6.18
CA LEU A 546 -16.60 47.69 7.25
C LEU A 546 -15.84 47.20 8.49
N ILE A 547 -16.30 46.09 9.08
CA ILE A 547 -15.67 45.51 10.28
C ILE A 547 -15.39 44.04 10.05
N GLY A 548 -14.13 43.65 10.20
CA GLY A 548 -13.75 42.28 9.97
C GLY A 548 -12.25 42.07 9.94
N ASN A 549 -11.79 41.01 10.58
CA ASN A 549 -10.40 40.61 10.44
C ASN A 549 -10.20 39.89 9.11
N GLY A 550 -9.03 40.05 8.50
CA GLY A 550 -8.62 39.19 7.40
C GLY A 550 -8.40 37.75 7.87
N GLY A 551 -8.65 36.79 6.98
CA GLY A 551 -8.36 35.39 7.23
C GLY A 551 -6.88 35.11 7.16
N ALA A 552 -6.38 34.21 8.01
CA ALA A 552 -4.99 33.78 7.97
C ALA A 552 -4.69 32.99 6.69
N GLY A 553 -3.48 33.15 6.16
CA GLY A 553 -2.98 32.28 5.09
C GLY A 553 -2.74 30.86 5.60
N GLY A 554 -2.95 29.87 4.73
CA GLY A 554 -2.71 28.47 5.02
C GLY A 554 -1.22 28.15 5.10
N ALA A 555 -0.84 27.21 5.96
CA ALA A 555 0.56 26.78 6.03
C ALA A 555 0.98 25.99 4.77
N GLY A 556 2.25 26.11 4.38
CA GLY A 556 2.84 25.24 3.38
C GLY A 556 2.87 23.78 3.84
N GLY A 557 2.76 22.85 2.90
CA GLY A 557 2.85 21.42 3.14
C GLY A 557 4.28 20.98 3.49
N THR A 558 4.41 19.86 4.19
CA THR A 558 5.74 19.32 4.53
C THR A 558 6.42 18.72 3.30
N GLY A 559 7.74 18.84 3.20
CA GLY A 559 8.51 18.10 2.20
C GLY A 559 8.50 16.60 2.47
N GLY A 560 8.65 15.79 1.42
CA GLY A 560 8.74 14.34 1.51
C GLY A 560 10.08 13.88 2.10
N THR A 561 10.12 12.72 2.73
CA THR A 561 11.37 12.15 3.25
C THR A 561 12.28 11.69 2.12
N GLY A 562 13.61 11.79 2.26
CA GLY A 562 14.54 11.15 1.34
C GLY A 562 14.52 9.62 1.45
N GLY A 563 14.78 8.92 0.35
CA GLY A 563 14.88 7.46 0.33
C GLY A 563 16.15 6.95 1.02
N GLY A 564 16.14 5.73 1.55
CA GLY A 564 17.33 5.11 2.13
C GLY A 564 18.36 4.73 1.07
N GLY A 565 19.64 4.78 1.40
CA GLY A 565 20.71 4.22 0.56
C GLY A 565 20.72 2.68 0.59
N ALA A 566 21.15 2.05 -0.49
CA ALA A 566 21.32 0.60 -0.57
C ALA A 566 22.51 0.12 0.27
N ALA A 567 22.53 -1.15 0.67
CA ALA A 567 23.69 -1.73 1.33
C ALA A 567 24.94 -1.72 0.42
N GLY A 568 26.13 -1.73 1.00
CA GLY A 568 27.38 -1.95 0.27
C GLY A 568 27.50 -3.42 -0.18
N PHE A 569 28.40 -3.67 -1.13
CA PHE A 569 28.59 -5.01 -1.68
C PHE A 569 29.48 -5.88 -0.76
N ALA A 570 29.15 -7.15 -0.59
CA ALA A 570 29.94 -8.03 0.28
C ALA A 570 31.29 -8.45 -0.36
N GLY A 571 32.30 -8.67 0.48
CA GLY A 571 33.54 -9.33 0.09
C GLY A 571 33.36 -10.83 -0.13
N GLY A 572 34.20 -11.41 -0.97
CA GLY A 572 34.26 -12.84 -1.26
C GLY A 572 34.90 -13.63 -0.14
N VAL A 573 34.48 -14.88 0.04
CA VAL A 573 35.07 -15.78 1.05
C VAL A 573 36.46 -16.25 0.61
N GLY A 574 37.39 -16.39 1.56
CA GLY A 574 38.68 -17.02 1.32
C GLY A 574 38.55 -18.52 1.06
N GLY A 575 39.44 -19.06 0.23
CA GLY A 575 39.50 -20.48 -0.10
C GLY A 575 40.06 -21.30 1.07
N ALA A 576 39.63 -22.55 1.20
CA ALA A 576 40.21 -23.43 2.21
C ALA A 576 41.62 -23.88 1.83
N GLY A 577 42.52 -24.08 2.80
CA GLY A 577 43.80 -24.72 2.59
C GLY A 577 43.64 -26.20 2.20
N GLY A 578 44.58 -26.71 1.41
CA GLY A 578 44.65 -28.10 0.97
C GLY A 578 45.23 -29.00 2.05
N GLU A 579 44.98 -30.30 1.94
CA GLU A 579 45.51 -31.27 2.91
C GLU A 579 46.94 -31.66 2.59
N GLY A 580 47.77 -31.82 3.62
CA GLY A 580 49.04 -32.53 3.54
C GLY A 580 48.83 -33.97 4.02
N LEU A 581 49.17 -34.97 3.20
CA LEU A 581 48.97 -36.38 3.49
C LEU A 581 50.26 -37.16 3.25
N THR A 582 50.76 -37.84 4.27
CA THR A 582 51.93 -38.73 4.14
C THR A 582 51.60 -40.14 4.64
N ASP A 583 51.86 -41.15 3.81
CA ASP A 583 51.63 -42.55 4.18
C ASP A 583 52.81 -43.18 4.95
N GLY A 584 53.99 -42.57 4.87
CA GLY A 584 55.20 -42.97 5.61
C GLY A 584 55.53 -42.08 6.82
N ALA A 585 56.82 -41.98 7.13
CA ALA A 585 57.34 -41.34 8.35
C ALA A 585 57.63 -39.83 8.21
N GLY A 586 57.39 -39.24 7.03
CA GLY A 586 57.61 -37.81 6.78
C GLY A 586 56.57 -36.92 7.45
N THR A 587 56.80 -35.61 7.41
CA THR A 587 55.91 -34.61 8.00
C THR A 587 54.78 -34.24 7.05
N ALA A 588 53.56 -34.13 7.60
CA ALA A 588 52.37 -33.74 6.86
C ALA A 588 51.83 -32.43 7.41
N GLU A 589 51.85 -31.37 6.60
CA GLU A 589 51.38 -30.04 6.96
C GLU A 589 50.25 -29.61 6.03
N GLY A 590 49.10 -29.28 6.60
CA GLY A 590 47.98 -28.71 5.85
C GLY A 590 48.25 -27.27 5.44
N GLY A 591 47.77 -26.87 4.28
CA GLY A 591 47.90 -25.50 3.78
C GLY A 591 47.08 -24.51 4.59
N THR A 592 47.44 -23.23 4.56
CA THR A 592 46.69 -22.18 5.26
C THR A 592 45.41 -21.82 4.50
N GLY A 593 44.38 -21.37 5.23
CA GLY A 593 43.16 -20.83 4.62
C GLY A 593 43.40 -19.43 4.05
N GLY A 594 42.77 -19.13 2.93
CA GLY A 594 42.83 -17.84 2.27
C GLY A 594 42.13 -16.72 3.04
N LEU A 595 42.55 -15.48 2.82
CA LEU A 595 41.92 -14.32 3.44
C LEU A 595 40.54 -14.05 2.84
N GLY A 596 39.60 -13.55 3.64
CA GLY A 596 38.33 -13.04 3.13
C GLY A 596 38.48 -11.64 2.52
N GLY A 597 37.70 -11.32 1.49
CA GLY A 597 37.71 -10.02 0.82
C GLY A 597 37.04 -8.92 1.64
N LEU A 598 37.40 -7.67 1.38
CA LEU A 598 36.82 -6.50 2.02
C LEU A 598 35.38 -6.23 1.57
N GLY A 599 34.55 -5.66 2.44
CA GLY A 599 33.21 -5.19 2.09
C GLY A 599 33.20 -3.78 1.48
N GLY A 600 32.25 -3.52 0.59
CA GLY A 600 32.02 -2.24 -0.09
C GLY A 600 31.26 -1.21 0.75
N VAL A 601 31.22 0.05 0.31
CA VAL A 601 30.61 1.16 1.07
C VAL A 601 29.10 1.20 0.85
N GLY A 602 28.32 1.44 1.90
CA GLY A 602 26.88 1.64 1.80
C GLY A 602 26.50 2.88 0.98
N GLY A 603 25.33 2.87 0.35
CA GLY A 603 24.82 3.98 -0.45
C GLY A 603 24.41 5.18 0.39
N THR A 604 24.46 6.37 -0.20
CA THR A 604 24.04 7.59 0.51
C THR A 604 22.52 7.66 0.61
N GLY A 605 22.00 8.14 1.74
CA GLY A 605 20.58 8.47 1.85
C GLY A 605 20.21 9.65 0.93
N GLY A 606 18.98 9.63 0.41
CA GLY A 606 18.45 10.72 -0.43
C GLY A 606 18.18 11.98 0.38
N MET A 607 18.21 13.15 -0.26
CA MET A 607 17.87 14.40 0.42
C MET A 607 16.38 14.46 0.75
N GLY A 608 16.03 15.06 1.88
CA GLY A 608 14.64 15.42 2.17
C GLY A 608 14.11 16.46 1.17
N GLY A 609 12.82 16.39 0.85
CA GLY A 609 12.17 17.37 -0.02
C GLY A 609 11.96 18.71 0.65
N SER A 610 11.87 19.80 -0.11
CA SER A 610 11.63 21.10 0.50
C SER A 610 10.19 21.24 1.01
N GLY A 611 9.99 22.00 2.08
CA GLY A 611 8.65 22.43 2.48
C GLY A 611 7.98 23.32 1.44
N GLY A 612 6.65 23.35 1.42
CA GLY A 612 5.87 24.23 0.56
C GLY A 612 5.87 25.68 1.03
N VAL A 613 5.53 26.62 0.16
CA VAL A 613 5.37 28.04 0.55
C VAL A 613 4.09 28.24 1.37
N GLY A 614 4.12 29.17 2.31
CA GLY A 614 2.91 29.58 3.03
C GLY A 614 1.98 30.40 2.13
N GLY A 615 0.68 30.28 2.32
CA GLY A 615 -0.31 31.09 1.61
C GLY A 615 -0.37 32.51 2.14
N ASN A 616 -0.72 33.48 1.30
CA ASN A 616 -0.92 34.85 1.75
C ASN A 616 -2.18 34.94 2.61
N ASP A 617 -2.30 35.95 3.43
CA ASP A 617 -3.54 36.22 4.15
C ASP A 617 -4.57 37.00 3.34
N GLY A 618 -5.70 37.27 4.00
CA GLY A 618 -6.66 38.25 3.55
C GLY A 618 -6.49 39.60 4.23
N ALA A 619 -6.89 40.66 3.51
CA ALA A 619 -7.01 42.00 4.06
C ALA A 619 -8.18 42.10 5.06
N ALA A 620 -8.07 43.00 6.03
CA ALA A 620 -9.13 43.38 6.93
C ALA A 620 -10.23 44.22 6.26
N GLY A 621 -11.28 44.49 7.03
CA GLY A 621 -12.26 45.53 6.70
C GLY A 621 -11.66 46.93 6.66
N SER A 622 -12.25 47.81 5.86
CA SER A 622 -11.72 49.16 5.62
C SER A 622 -11.74 50.06 6.86
N LEU A 623 -12.68 49.87 7.79
CA LEU A 623 -12.84 50.73 8.97
C LEU A 623 -12.21 50.12 10.22
N ILE A 624 -12.65 48.94 10.68
CA ILE A 624 -12.11 48.27 11.87
C ILE A 624 -11.74 46.83 11.51
N GLY A 625 -10.52 46.42 11.81
CA GLY A 625 -10.12 45.02 11.64
C GLY A 625 -8.62 44.83 11.53
N LEU A 626 -8.16 43.69 12.01
CA LEU A 626 -6.78 43.25 11.88
C LEU A 626 -6.61 42.54 10.54
N GLY A 627 -5.52 42.82 9.83
CA GLY A 627 -5.14 41.99 8.69
C GLY A 627 -4.96 40.54 9.15
N GLY A 628 -5.28 39.58 8.29
CA GLY A 628 -4.95 38.18 8.56
C GLY A 628 -3.44 38.01 8.66
N GLY A 629 -2.96 36.96 9.33
CA GLY A 629 -1.52 36.64 9.33
C GLY A 629 -1.16 35.72 8.17
N GLY A 630 -0.03 35.96 7.52
CA GLY A 630 0.46 35.10 6.44
C GLY A 630 0.75 33.68 6.92
N GLY A 631 0.49 32.69 6.07
CA GLY A 631 0.74 31.29 6.39
C GLY A 631 2.22 31.00 6.55
N ALA A 632 2.58 30.15 7.51
CA ALA A 632 3.96 29.70 7.67
C ALA A 632 4.40 28.86 6.46
N GLY A 633 5.68 28.94 6.09
CA GLY A 633 6.29 27.97 5.17
C GLY A 633 6.26 26.56 5.77
N GLY A 634 6.10 25.56 4.91
CA GLY A 634 6.08 24.15 5.31
C GLY A 634 7.44 23.67 5.81
N VAL A 635 7.45 22.64 6.66
CA VAL A 635 8.69 22.04 7.17
C VAL A 635 9.36 21.22 6.06
N GLY A 636 10.69 21.28 5.96
CA GLY A 636 11.46 20.42 5.05
C GLY A 636 11.37 18.95 5.46
N GLY A 637 11.41 18.04 4.49
CA GLY A 637 11.40 16.61 4.74
C GLY A 637 12.70 16.12 5.38
N THR A 638 12.64 15.01 6.10
CA THR A 638 13.86 14.42 6.68
C THR A 638 14.73 13.80 5.59
N GLY A 639 16.05 13.86 5.74
CA GLY A 639 16.97 13.12 4.89
C GLY A 639 16.80 11.61 5.05
N GLY A 640 17.08 10.85 4.00
CA GLY A 640 17.07 9.41 4.01
C GLY A 640 18.24 8.84 4.81
N ILE A 641 18.09 7.63 5.35
CA ILE A 641 19.17 6.94 6.05
C ILE A 641 20.25 6.48 5.05
N GLY A 642 21.51 6.53 5.47
CA GLY A 642 22.59 5.90 4.72
C GLY A 642 22.45 4.38 4.74
N GLY A 643 22.84 3.72 3.65
CA GLY A 643 22.87 2.27 3.55
C GLY A 643 23.95 1.67 4.43
N ILE A 644 23.74 0.45 4.90
CA ILE A 644 24.76 -0.28 5.68
C ILE A 644 25.98 -0.59 4.80
N GLY A 645 27.18 -0.67 5.39
CA GLY A 645 28.36 -1.16 4.68
C GLY A 645 28.21 -2.63 4.30
N GLY A 646 28.88 -3.04 3.24
CA GLY A 646 28.95 -4.43 2.80
C GLY A 646 29.69 -5.29 3.83
N ALA A 647 29.25 -6.53 4.00
CA ALA A 647 29.95 -7.46 4.88
C ALA A 647 31.36 -7.78 4.36
N GLY A 648 32.32 -7.98 5.26
CA GLY A 648 33.58 -8.60 4.88
C GLY A 648 33.38 -10.09 4.58
N GLY A 649 34.22 -10.65 3.72
CA GLY A 649 34.24 -12.07 3.43
C GLY A 649 34.78 -12.87 4.61
N ASN A 650 34.30 -14.10 4.79
CA ASN A 650 34.89 -15.01 5.78
C ASN A 650 36.29 -15.45 5.31
N GLY A 651 37.21 -15.67 6.24
CA GLY A 651 38.47 -16.36 5.92
C GLY A 651 38.23 -17.85 5.67
N GLY A 652 39.09 -18.47 4.87
CA GLY A 652 39.05 -19.88 4.58
C GLY A 652 39.49 -20.75 5.76
N ALA A 653 39.04 -21.99 5.81
CA ALA A 653 39.54 -22.95 6.79
C ALA A 653 40.98 -23.38 6.45
N GLY A 654 41.80 -23.68 7.46
CA GLY A 654 43.09 -24.33 7.24
C GLY A 654 42.93 -25.79 6.81
N GLY A 655 43.90 -26.31 6.08
CA GLY A 655 43.96 -27.69 5.65
C GLY A 655 44.39 -28.65 6.76
N ALA A 656 44.06 -29.93 6.62
CA ALA A 656 44.49 -30.96 7.57
C ALA A 656 45.90 -31.47 7.23
N GLY A 657 46.70 -31.75 8.26
CA GLY A 657 47.91 -32.56 8.14
C GLY A 657 47.64 -33.98 8.63
N THR A 658 47.86 -34.98 7.79
CA THR A 658 47.52 -36.38 8.05
C THR A 658 48.72 -37.29 7.80
N THR A 659 49.14 -38.05 8.80
CA THR A 659 50.18 -39.09 8.65
C THR A 659 49.65 -40.46 9.06
N THR A 660 50.01 -41.53 8.33
CA THR A 660 49.70 -42.91 8.75
C THR A 660 50.92 -43.68 9.26
N GLY A 661 52.16 -43.23 8.99
CA GLY A 661 53.42 -43.88 9.38
C GLY A 661 54.15 -43.33 10.62
N GLY A 662 53.53 -42.42 11.38
CA GLY A 662 54.06 -41.91 12.66
C GLY A 662 54.93 -40.64 12.60
N GLY A 663 54.92 -39.93 11.46
CA GLY A 663 55.55 -38.61 11.31
C GLY A 663 54.79 -37.47 12.02
N ALA A 664 55.30 -36.25 11.94
CA ALA A 664 54.63 -35.10 12.56
C ALA A 664 53.44 -34.62 11.70
N THR A 665 52.30 -34.36 12.35
CA THR A 665 51.10 -33.77 11.74
C THR A 665 50.93 -32.33 12.18
N ILE A 666 50.82 -31.43 11.22
CA ILE A 666 50.61 -30.00 11.46
C ILE A 666 49.37 -29.58 10.66
N GLY A 667 48.34 -29.07 11.35
CA GLY A 667 47.19 -28.47 10.68
C GLY A 667 47.54 -27.07 10.19
N GLY A 668 47.01 -26.70 9.02
CA GLY A 668 47.12 -25.35 8.49
C GLY A 668 46.32 -24.35 9.34
N GLY A 669 46.83 -23.12 9.43
CA GLY A 669 46.09 -22.03 10.05
C GLY A 669 44.88 -21.61 9.23
N GLY A 670 43.77 -21.27 9.88
CA GLY A 670 42.63 -20.62 9.21
C GLY A 670 42.98 -19.22 8.71
N GLY A 671 42.37 -18.82 7.61
CA GLY A 671 42.48 -17.47 7.06
C GLY A 671 41.70 -16.46 7.89
N THR A 672 42.17 -15.21 7.90
CA THR A 672 41.43 -14.13 8.57
C THR A 672 40.29 -13.64 7.69
N GLY A 673 39.14 -13.33 8.30
CA GLY A 673 38.04 -12.66 7.60
C GLY A 673 38.40 -11.25 7.15
N GLY A 674 37.74 -10.79 6.10
CA GLY A 674 37.81 -9.43 5.60
C GLY A 674 37.09 -8.45 6.51
N VAL A 675 37.52 -7.19 6.46
CA VAL A 675 36.86 -6.10 7.18
C VAL A 675 35.60 -5.70 6.42
N GLY A 676 34.50 -5.47 7.16
CA GLY A 676 33.28 -4.90 6.58
C GLY A 676 33.48 -3.48 6.08
N GLY A 677 32.74 -3.10 5.04
CA GLY A 677 32.80 -1.76 4.46
C GLY A 677 32.19 -0.70 5.36
N ALA A 678 32.53 0.57 5.09
CA ALA A 678 31.91 1.69 5.79
C ALA A 678 30.41 1.81 5.45
N GLY A 679 29.60 2.29 6.40
CA GLY A 679 28.23 2.68 6.11
C GLY A 679 28.18 3.91 5.21
N GLY A 680 27.12 4.03 4.42
CA GLY A 680 26.85 5.20 3.61
C GLY A 680 26.50 6.41 4.47
N THR A 681 26.71 7.62 3.96
CA THR A 681 26.30 8.83 4.66
C THR A 681 24.78 8.99 4.62
N GLY A 682 24.21 9.57 5.67
CA GLY A 682 22.80 9.97 5.67
C GLY A 682 22.56 11.11 4.68
N GLY A 683 21.35 11.16 4.12
CA GLY A 683 20.92 12.27 3.28
C GLY A 683 20.76 13.55 4.10
N THR A 684 20.95 14.71 3.47
CA THR A 684 20.65 15.98 4.12
C THR A 684 19.15 16.17 4.31
N GLY A 685 18.75 16.91 5.33
CA GLY A 685 17.37 17.34 5.48
C GLY A 685 16.98 18.31 4.37
N GLY A 686 15.70 18.32 4.01
CA GLY A 686 15.16 19.25 3.04
C GLY A 686 15.12 20.67 3.58
N ALA A 687 15.22 21.66 2.70
CA ALA A 687 15.02 23.05 3.09
C ALA A 687 13.58 23.26 3.59
N GLY A 688 13.38 24.14 4.55
CA GLY A 688 12.03 24.62 4.87
C GLY A 688 11.43 25.43 3.71
N GLY A 689 10.12 25.67 3.77
CA GLY A 689 9.42 26.56 2.84
C GLY A 689 10.09 27.93 2.81
N THR A 690 10.57 28.32 1.63
CA THR A 690 11.49 29.44 1.42
C THR A 690 10.89 30.81 1.72
N THR A 691 9.55 30.91 1.69
CA THR A 691 8.79 32.11 2.03
C THR A 691 7.51 31.72 2.77
N GLY A 692 7.26 32.37 3.91
CA GLY A 692 5.90 32.45 4.44
C GLY A 692 5.06 33.44 3.63
N GLY A 693 3.75 33.37 3.78
CA GLY A 693 2.84 34.31 3.12
C GLY A 693 3.02 35.74 3.62
N SER A 694 2.70 36.71 2.76
CA SER A 694 2.68 38.13 3.17
C SER A 694 1.59 38.38 4.22
N GLY A 695 1.84 39.39 5.07
CA GLY A 695 0.92 39.99 6.04
C GLY A 695 -0.17 40.86 5.38
N GLY A 696 -1.39 40.84 5.93
CA GLY A 696 -2.56 41.43 5.31
C GLY A 696 -2.73 42.87 5.74
N ALA A 697 -3.28 43.72 4.88
CA ALA A 697 -3.56 45.10 5.24
C ALA A 697 -4.61 45.16 6.38
N GLY A 698 -4.34 45.97 7.41
CA GLY A 698 -5.30 46.31 8.44
C GLY A 698 -6.28 47.40 7.98
N GLY A 699 -7.38 47.55 8.72
CA GLY A 699 -8.32 48.66 8.52
C GLY A 699 -7.79 50.00 9.03
N LEU A 700 -8.57 51.08 8.83
CA LEU A 700 -8.25 52.40 9.38
C LEU A 700 -7.99 52.37 10.90
N ILE A 701 -8.75 51.54 11.62
CA ILE A 701 -8.59 51.22 13.04
C ILE A 701 -8.25 49.73 13.14
N GLY A 702 -6.98 49.42 12.93
CA GLY A 702 -6.47 48.05 12.99
C GLY A 702 -4.99 47.98 12.63
N TRP A 703 -4.39 46.81 12.86
CA TRP A 703 -3.00 46.56 12.49
C TRP A 703 -2.94 45.66 11.27
N ALA A 704 -1.89 45.84 10.47
CA ALA A 704 -1.54 44.85 9.46
C ALA A 704 -1.18 43.52 10.14
N GLY A 705 -1.53 42.43 9.48
CA GLY A 705 -1.15 41.11 9.97
C GLY A 705 0.33 40.84 9.80
N ALA A 706 0.86 39.96 10.62
CA ALA A 706 2.26 39.54 10.52
C ALA A 706 2.46 38.64 9.29
N ALA A 707 3.60 38.78 8.62
CA ALA A 707 4.01 37.82 7.60
C ALA A 707 4.28 36.45 8.25
N GLY A 708 4.02 35.39 7.49
CA GLY A 708 4.36 34.03 7.91
C GLY A 708 5.87 33.85 8.01
N GLY A 709 6.32 33.09 9.02
CA GLY A 709 7.71 32.67 9.11
C GLY A 709 8.09 31.71 7.98
N THR A 710 9.38 31.64 7.64
CA THR A 710 9.92 30.56 6.80
C THR A 710 9.75 29.22 7.50
N GLY A 711 9.59 28.15 6.74
CA GLY A 711 9.51 26.81 7.31
C GLY A 711 10.82 26.38 7.96
N ALA A 712 10.74 25.54 8.98
CA ALA A 712 11.93 24.89 9.53
C ALA A 712 12.53 23.93 8.50
N GLY A 713 13.86 23.84 8.44
CA GLY A 713 14.55 22.79 7.69
C GLY A 713 14.24 21.41 8.27
N GLY A 714 14.27 20.40 7.41
CA GLY A 714 14.19 19.01 7.81
C GLY A 714 15.48 18.56 8.51
N THR A 715 15.38 17.52 9.32
CA THR A 715 16.56 16.91 9.95
C THR A 715 17.33 16.09 8.93
N GLY A 716 18.66 16.05 9.06
CA GLY A 716 19.48 15.10 8.32
C GLY A 716 19.10 13.65 8.64
N GLY A 717 19.29 12.76 7.68
CA GLY A 717 19.21 11.32 7.87
C GLY A 717 20.40 10.80 8.65
N GLN A 718 20.21 9.69 9.35
CA GLN A 718 21.30 9.01 10.05
C GLN A 718 22.26 8.38 9.04
N GLY A 719 23.55 8.34 9.38
CA GLY A 719 24.52 7.54 8.66
C GLY A 719 24.19 6.04 8.74
N GLY A 720 24.59 5.29 7.73
CA GLY A 720 24.52 3.84 7.73
C GLY A 720 25.52 3.24 8.71
N LEU A 721 25.18 2.06 9.24
CA LEU A 721 26.10 1.29 10.08
C LEU A 721 27.22 0.70 9.22
N GLY A 722 28.40 0.50 9.83
CA GLY A 722 29.47 -0.28 9.20
C GLY A 722 29.04 -1.72 8.92
N GLY A 723 29.61 -2.32 7.89
CA GLY A 723 29.38 -3.71 7.54
C GLY A 723 29.89 -4.65 8.64
N PRO A 724 29.23 -5.80 8.86
CA PRO A 724 29.67 -6.76 9.85
C PRO A 724 31.06 -7.30 9.51
N VAL A 725 31.89 -7.44 10.54
CA VAL A 725 33.21 -8.10 10.46
C VAL A 725 33.00 -9.58 10.70
N SER A 726 33.48 -10.42 9.79
CA SER A 726 33.42 -11.86 9.94
C SER A 726 34.59 -12.38 10.77
N TYR A 727 34.30 -12.86 11.98
CA TYR A 727 35.27 -13.56 12.82
C TYR A 727 35.14 -15.06 12.61
N THR A 728 36.14 -15.69 11.99
CA THR A 728 36.25 -17.15 11.94
C THR A 728 36.83 -17.62 13.27
N HIS A 729 36.04 -18.31 14.11
CA HIS A 729 36.57 -18.95 15.31
C HIS A 729 36.99 -20.39 14.98
N LEU A 730 38.32 -20.59 15.02
CA LEU A 730 39.10 -21.83 15.11
C LEU A 730 38.86 -22.89 14.02
#